data_AF-A0A358XUQ8-F1
#
_entry.id   AF-A0A358XUQ8-F1
#
_cell.length_a   1.000
_cell.length_b   1.000
_cell.length_c   1.000
_cell.angle_alpha   90.00
_cell.angle_beta   90.00
_cell.angle_gamma   90.00
#
_symmetry.space_group_name_H-M   'P 1'
#
loop_
_entity.id
_entity.type
_entity.pdbx_description
1 polymer ?
#
loop_
_entity_poly.entity_id
_entity_poly.type
_entity_poly.pdbx_seq_one_letter_code
_entity_poly.pdbx_strand_id
1 'polypeptide(L)'
;MTNEPLKIAYLGPPGTFSQAAVINRFGSDCEQLPCGTIDDVFTALEQLSADYGVVPIENSTEGSVNNTQDCLIDTELSIVGEEVIDIEHNLLVPNRSGNMTVKVIASHKQSLAQCRDWIRSNCPGVELLECTSNADAASRVNEEKGIAAIAGSLAAKAYNLRVLARGIQDKEHNRTRFILLQREKAPPSGFDKTSILVYTANEPGALFRLLEPFQRLQISLSKIDSRPSKKEAWAYVFFIDFEGHVEDKKIVMLFDRLKDCTEEIKVLGSYPAQNQGALNQTANVSKALRSSVKIRQEGTRVAPLKSKTVGIIGLGMIGGSIALGLRRTFPDLDILAADPNTESLQAAKNEGTLTRAGSVEEVIASADLIILAVPPLALPKHLSKLQQHGKPEAVFTDVSSVKSHITANLADFETEFSSRFVPGHPIAGSEKSGYVSAKPELFERRRVILTPHADNSVAAVAEVHLMWRALGAEVLGMTSARHDEVLAATSHLPHLLAYSIVDLLLHQDASEEVFRYAAGGFADFSRIASSNAQMWSDIFVANSDATDAILTHYIRYLGDLKQLIERRQGHDLKLLFQRAKDARDNFIVNHRNLSRATTMTNYAKSYLLRPGGSISGALRVPGDKSMSHRAVIFGSLAKGVTRVEGFLEGEDAINTVSAFREMGVTIVGPDSGKLTIYGVGMQGLKAPRAPLYMGNSGTAMRLLAGLMAAQPFESRLIGDESLSVRPMGRIVKPLTEMGATIEMSENGTPPLQIKGADLRGIDYDMPVASAQVKSSLLLAGLFAEGITRVTEPAICRDHTERMLRGFGYELEGGYPEPDVSLYGGGSLQATSIDVPADISSAAFFLVAAAITPGANLTLQHVGVNPTRTGVLEILRQMGADLCFDNECEVGGEPVADIIIRYAPLAGIEIDPALVPLAIDEFPALFVAAACADGRTVLRGAEELRVKESDRLEVMAAGLRSLGVSVETFLDGIAIAGVPEFSGATIDSQGDHRIAMAFAVASLRAQSEITIKHCQNVATSFPGFVKLANKVGLKIKEISH
;
A
#
# COMPACT_ATOMS: atom_id res chain seq x y z
N MET A 1 -28.58 -41.77 31.82
CA MET A 1 -29.40 -41.13 30.78
C MET A 1 -28.91 -41.69 29.46
N THR A 2 -29.81 -42.30 28.70
CA THR A 2 -29.56 -42.80 27.35
C THR A 2 -29.08 -41.62 26.49
N ASN A 3 -27.87 -41.69 25.93
CA ASN A 3 -27.39 -40.73 24.94
C ASN A 3 -28.18 -40.93 23.65
N GLU A 4 -29.38 -40.37 23.58
CA GLU A 4 -30.06 -40.19 22.29
C GLU A 4 -29.23 -39.20 21.45
N PRO A 5 -28.98 -39.49 20.16
CA PRO A 5 -28.22 -38.61 19.29
C PRO A 5 -28.94 -37.27 19.12
N LEU A 6 -28.19 -36.17 19.18
CA LEU A 6 -28.76 -34.82 18.98
C LEU A 6 -29.43 -34.72 17.60
N LYS A 7 -30.64 -34.17 17.58
CA LYS A 7 -31.43 -33.96 16.37
C LYS A 7 -31.34 -32.52 15.88
N ILE A 8 -30.83 -32.33 14.66
CA ILE A 8 -30.49 -31.01 14.13
C ILE A 8 -31.30 -30.71 12.87
N ALA A 9 -32.18 -29.70 12.94
CA ALA A 9 -32.96 -29.21 11.81
C ALA A 9 -32.14 -28.23 10.95
N TYR A 10 -32.23 -28.32 9.62
CA TYR A 10 -31.52 -27.40 8.71
C TYR A 10 -32.26 -27.16 7.40
N LEU A 11 -31.96 -26.03 6.75
CA LEU A 11 -32.59 -25.64 5.48
C LEU A 11 -32.09 -26.46 4.28
N GLY A 12 -33.05 -27.08 3.58
CA GLY A 12 -32.93 -27.70 2.27
C GLY A 12 -32.59 -29.20 2.31
N PRO A 13 -32.61 -29.89 1.15
CA PRO A 13 -32.33 -31.32 1.07
C PRO A 13 -30.84 -31.63 1.33
N PRO A 14 -30.46 -32.91 1.51
CA PRO A 14 -29.06 -33.30 1.69
C PRO A 14 -28.14 -32.76 0.57
N GLY A 15 -26.99 -32.22 0.93
CA GLY A 15 -26.01 -31.63 0.02
C GLY A 15 -25.95 -30.10 0.03
N THR A 16 -26.79 -29.42 0.82
CA THR A 16 -26.80 -27.95 0.96
C THR A 16 -25.65 -27.44 1.84
N PHE A 17 -25.34 -26.16 1.72
CA PHE A 17 -24.39 -25.49 2.63
C PHE A 17 -24.90 -25.42 4.09
N SER A 18 -26.22 -25.45 4.30
CA SER A 18 -26.80 -25.58 5.64
C SER A 18 -26.44 -26.93 6.28
N GLN A 19 -26.48 -28.03 5.51
CA GLN A 19 -26.01 -29.33 5.98
C GLN A 19 -24.51 -29.31 6.26
N ALA A 20 -23.72 -28.61 5.43
CA ALA A 20 -22.29 -28.45 5.68
C ALA A 20 -22.02 -27.74 7.02
N ALA A 21 -22.82 -26.73 7.37
CA ALA A 21 -22.76 -26.07 8.67
C ALA A 21 -23.12 -27.00 9.83
N VAL A 22 -24.16 -27.84 9.67
CA VAL A 22 -24.50 -28.89 10.64
C VAL A 22 -23.33 -29.85 10.86
N ILE A 23 -22.76 -30.39 9.78
CA ILE A 23 -21.65 -31.36 9.86
C ILE A 23 -20.41 -30.73 10.50
N ASN A 24 -20.10 -29.47 10.17
CA ASN A 24 -18.93 -28.79 10.73
C ASN A 24 -19.05 -28.61 12.25
N ARG A 25 -20.27 -28.36 12.75
CA ARG A 25 -20.52 -28.05 14.16
C ARG A 25 -20.85 -29.27 15.02
N PHE A 26 -21.70 -30.16 14.54
CA PHE A 26 -22.22 -31.29 15.29
C PHE A 26 -21.62 -32.64 14.86
N GLY A 27 -20.82 -32.66 13.80
CA GLY A 27 -20.31 -33.89 13.19
C GLY A 27 -21.33 -34.59 12.29
N SER A 28 -20.89 -35.62 11.58
CA SER A 28 -21.74 -36.40 10.67
C SER A 28 -22.73 -37.32 11.37
N ASP A 29 -22.49 -37.65 12.64
CA ASP A 29 -23.16 -38.72 13.37
C ASP A 29 -24.42 -38.25 14.13
N CYS A 30 -24.78 -36.96 14.00
CA CYS A 30 -26.01 -36.39 14.52
C CYS A 30 -27.24 -36.82 13.69
N GLU A 31 -28.43 -36.83 14.29
CA GLU A 31 -29.67 -37.06 13.56
C GLU A 31 -30.03 -35.79 12.78
N GLN A 32 -29.84 -35.82 11.46
CA GLN A 32 -30.03 -34.65 10.60
C GLN A 32 -31.46 -34.61 10.04
N LEU A 33 -32.20 -33.54 10.36
CA LEU A 33 -33.58 -33.32 9.91
C LEU A 33 -33.61 -32.22 8.81
N PRO A 34 -33.64 -32.58 7.52
CA PRO A 34 -33.78 -31.60 6.44
C PRO A 34 -35.19 -30.99 6.44
N CYS A 35 -35.26 -29.66 6.36
CA CYS A 35 -36.49 -28.88 6.32
C CYS A 35 -36.65 -28.19 4.95
N GLY A 36 -37.89 -28.04 4.46
CA GLY A 36 -38.16 -27.45 3.15
C GLY A 36 -37.94 -25.93 3.12
N THR A 37 -38.27 -25.25 4.22
CA THR A 37 -38.18 -23.80 4.38
C THR A 37 -37.45 -23.40 5.67
N ILE A 38 -37.10 -22.12 5.82
CA ILE A 38 -36.51 -21.60 7.07
C ILE A 38 -37.55 -21.68 8.18
N ASP A 39 -38.80 -21.32 7.90
CA ASP A 39 -39.94 -21.38 8.82
C ASP A 39 -40.14 -22.80 9.40
N ASP A 40 -39.95 -23.85 8.59
CA ASP A 40 -40.00 -25.24 9.04
C ASP A 40 -38.91 -25.57 10.06
N VAL A 41 -37.72 -24.96 9.95
CA VAL A 41 -36.61 -25.16 10.92
C VAL A 41 -36.98 -24.54 12.28
N PHE A 42 -37.54 -23.32 12.28
CA PHE A 42 -38.03 -22.67 13.49
C PHE A 42 -39.18 -23.48 14.12
N THR A 43 -40.13 -23.92 13.30
CA THR A 43 -41.27 -24.75 13.73
C THR A 43 -40.80 -26.07 14.36
N ALA A 44 -39.80 -26.74 13.77
CA ALA A 44 -39.25 -27.99 14.30
C ALA A 44 -38.65 -27.82 15.71
N LEU A 45 -37.98 -26.70 15.96
CA LEU A 45 -37.45 -26.37 17.28
C LEU A 45 -38.58 -26.09 18.29
N GLU A 46 -39.56 -25.27 17.90
CA GLU A 46 -40.69 -24.89 18.75
C GLU A 46 -41.56 -26.11 19.11
N GLN A 47 -41.73 -27.06 18.19
CA GLN A 47 -42.48 -28.32 18.39
C GLN A 47 -41.68 -29.45 19.05
N LEU A 48 -40.49 -29.19 19.60
CA LEU A 48 -39.63 -30.22 20.22
C LEU A 48 -39.23 -31.37 19.26
N SER A 49 -39.30 -31.13 17.95
CA SER A 49 -38.95 -32.11 16.92
C SER A 49 -37.47 -32.07 16.52
N ALA A 50 -36.73 -31.05 16.97
CA ALA A 50 -35.28 -30.94 16.89
C ALA A 50 -34.71 -30.23 18.12
N ASP A 51 -33.45 -30.54 18.46
CA ASP A 51 -32.72 -29.94 19.57
C ASP A 51 -32.07 -28.61 19.17
N TYR A 52 -31.55 -28.54 17.92
CA TYR A 52 -30.96 -27.33 17.34
C TYR A 52 -31.48 -27.09 15.93
N GLY A 53 -31.52 -25.82 15.53
CA GLY A 53 -31.78 -25.38 14.16
C GLY A 53 -30.59 -24.65 13.58
N VAL A 54 -30.27 -24.91 12.32
CA VAL A 54 -29.18 -24.26 11.58
C VAL A 54 -29.75 -23.55 10.35
N VAL A 55 -29.66 -22.22 10.36
CA VAL A 55 -30.22 -21.36 9.30
C VAL A 55 -29.20 -20.31 8.87
N PRO A 56 -29.14 -19.94 7.57
CA PRO A 56 -28.26 -18.88 7.10
C PRO A 56 -28.80 -17.51 7.58
N ILE A 57 -27.92 -16.63 8.03
CA ILE A 57 -28.30 -15.25 8.43
C ILE A 57 -27.75 -14.20 7.47
N GLU A 58 -26.61 -14.46 6.83
CA GLU A 58 -25.94 -13.49 5.99
C GLU A 58 -24.96 -14.14 5.02
N ASN A 59 -24.87 -13.61 3.81
CA ASN A 59 -23.84 -13.93 2.84
C ASN A 59 -22.98 -12.69 2.53
N SER A 60 -21.67 -12.86 2.46
CA SER A 60 -20.69 -11.79 2.18
C SER A 60 -20.87 -11.08 0.83
N THR A 61 -21.58 -11.70 -0.11
CA THR A 61 -21.85 -11.16 -1.45
C THR A 61 -23.29 -10.65 -1.60
N GLU A 62 -24.27 -11.36 -1.05
CA GLU A 62 -25.70 -11.06 -1.22
C GLU A 62 -26.36 -10.33 -0.03
N GLY A 63 -25.64 -10.17 1.09
CA GLY A 63 -26.16 -9.52 2.29
C GLY A 63 -27.00 -10.44 3.18
N SER A 64 -27.87 -9.84 4.01
CA SER A 64 -28.68 -10.55 5.01
C SER A 64 -29.76 -11.46 4.40
N VAL A 65 -30.03 -12.58 5.07
CA VAL A 65 -31.14 -13.48 4.72
C VAL A 65 -32.42 -12.99 5.39
N ASN A 66 -33.21 -12.24 4.63
CA ASN A 66 -34.42 -11.56 5.12
C ASN A 66 -35.41 -12.49 5.84
N ASN A 67 -35.65 -13.70 5.32
CA ASN A 67 -36.61 -14.61 5.94
C ASN A 67 -36.16 -15.06 7.35
N THR A 68 -34.87 -15.33 7.53
CA THR A 68 -34.30 -15.65 8.85
C THR A 68 -34.46 -14.49 9.82
N GLN A 69 -34.21 -13.26 9.38
CA GLN A 69 -34.44 -12.06 10.19
C GLN A 69 -35.92 -11.93 10.57
N ASP A 70 -36.83 -12.15 9.63
CA ASP A 70 -38.27 -12.07 9.88
C ASP A 70 -38.73 -13.12 10.91
N CYS A 71 -38.22 -14.36 10.85
CA CYS A 71 -38.49 -15.39 11.87
C CYS A 71 -37.92 -15.00 13.25
N LEU A 72 -36.74 -14.36 13.31
CA LEU A 72 -36.10 -13.93 14.57
C LEU A 72 -36.89 -12.84 15.30
N ILE A 73 -37.65 -12.02 14.57
CA ILE A 73 -38.51 -10.97 15.16
C ILE A 73 -39.60 -11.59 16.03
N ASP A 74 -40.22 -12.68 15.57
CA ASP A 74 -41.45 -13.23 16.16
C ASP A 74 -41.22 -14.48 17.05
N THR A 75 -40.01 -15.07 17.06
CA THR A 75 -39.70 -16.28 17.84
C THR A 75 -39.16 -16.01 19.27
N GLU A 76 -39.29 -16.96 20.19
CA GLU A 76 -38.62 -16.95 21.50
C GLU A 76 -37.31 -17.75 21.53
N LEU A 77 -36.89 -18.29 20.37
CA LEU A 77 -35.63 -19.01 20.24
C LEU A 77 -34.43 -18.07 20.42
N SER A 78 -33.37 -18.60 21.02
CA SER A 78 -32.10 -17.93 21.25
C SER A 78 -31.04 -18.39 20.25
N ILE A 79 -30.23 -17.45 19.77
CA ILE A 79 -28.99 -17.73 19.06
C ILE A 79 -27.96 -18.21 20.09
N VAL A 80 -27.48 -19.43 19.92
CA VAL A 80 -26.54 -20.10 20.83
C VAL A 80 -25.17 -20.34 20.20
N GLY A 81 -25.00 -19.97 18.93
CA GLY A 81 -23.74 -20.07 18.20
C GLY A 81 -23.87 -19.58 16.77
N GLU A 82 -22.73 -19.54 16.08
CA GLU A 82 -22.64 -19.21 14.67
C GLU A 82 -21.62 -20.12 13.96
N GLU A 83 -21.82 -20.35 12.67
CA GLU A 83 -20.91 -21.10 11.81
C GLU A 83 -20.78 -20.42 10.44
N VAL A 84 -19.56 -20.06 10.05
CA VAL A 84 -19.25 -19.52 8.71
C VAL A 84 -18.74 -20.63 7.80
N ILE A 85 -19.36 -20.76 6.63
CA ILE A 85 -18.97 -21.71 5.59
C ILE A 85 -18.47 -20.94 4.36
N ASP A 86 -17.31 -21.35 3.85
CA ASP A 86 -16.79 -20.91 2.55
C ASP A 86 -17.67 -21.53 1.43
N ILE A 87 -18.24 -20.68 0.59
CA ILE A 87 -19.14 -21.06 -0.50
C ILE A 87 -18.32 -21.31 -1.76
N GLU A 88 -17.88 -22.55 -1.90
CA GLU A 88 -17.22 -23.03 -3.11
C GLU A 88 -18.26 -23.67 -4.05
N HIS A 89 -18.42 -23.10 -5.24
CA HIS A 89 -19.26 -23.64 -6.30
C HIS A 89 -18.42 -24.52 -7.23
N ASN A 90 -18.94 -25.70 -7.54
CA ASN A 90 -18.27 -26.68 -8.40
C ASN A 90 -19.19 -27.08 -9.55
N LEU A 91 -18.63 -27.34 -10.72
CA LEU A 91 -19.36 -27.94 -11.83
C LEU A 91 -19.37 -29.46 -11.66
N LEU A 92 -20.56 -30.05 -11.50
CA LEU A 92 -20.78 -31.46 -11.21
C LEU A 92 -21.39 -32.18 -12.43
N VAL A 93 -20.90 -33.38 -12.70
CA VAL A 93 -21.33 -34.26 -13.80
C VAL A 93 -21.50 -35.72 -13.31
N PRO A 94 -22.19 -36.61 -14.04
CA PRO A 94 -22.35 -37.99 -13.61
C PRO A 94 -21.01 -38.73 -13.51
N ASN A 95 -20.85 -39.58 -12.49
CA ASN A 95 -19.59 -40.28 -12.19
C ASN A 95 -19.20 -41.32 -13.28
N ARG A 96 -20.16 -41.79 -14.09
CA ARG A 96 -19.97 -42.78 -15.16
C ARG A 96 -19.78 -42.18 -16.56
N SER A 97 -19.59 -40.86 -16.66
CA SER A 97 -19.51 -40.16 -17.95
C SER A 97 -18.05 -39.88 -18.36
N GLY A 98 -17.50 -40.67 -19.28
CA GLY A 98 -16.44 -40.20 -20.18
C GLY A 98 -16.95 -39.06 -21.08
N ASN A 99 -16.06 -38.31 -21.76
CA ASN A 99 -16.30 -37.12 -22.61
C ASN A 99 -17.79 -36.80 -22.89
N MET A 100 -18.47 -36.21 -21.91
CA MET A 100 -19.88 -35.85 -21.98
C MET A 100 -19.99 -34.39 -22.40
N THR A 101 -20.76 -34.11 -23.44
CA THR A 101 -21.10 -32.75 -23.85
C THR A 101 -22.21 -32.21 -22.95
N VAL A 102 -21.90 -31.18 -22.17
CA VAL A 102 -22.86 -30.48 -21.31
C VAL A 102 -23.77 -29.62 -22.18
N LYS A 103 -25.09 -29.80 -22.09
CA LYS A 103 -26.11 -29.04 -22.82
C LYS A 103 -26.85 -28.05 -21.93
N VAL A 104 -27.05 -28.42 -20.66
CA VAL A 104 -27.76 -27.62 -19.66
C VAL A 104 -26.91 -27.55 -18.39
N ILE A 105 -26.82 -26.36 -17.79
CA ILE A 105 -26.27 -26.17 -16.45
C ILE A 105 -27.42 -25.79 -15.50
N ALA A 106 -27.68 -26.65 -14.53
CA ALA A 106 -28.70 -26.48 -13.51
C ALA A 106 -28.09 -25.95 -12.20
N SER A 107 -28.71 -24.94 -11.58
CA SER A 107 -28.34 -24.51 -10.22
C SER A 107 -29.38 -23.56 -9.63
N HIS A 108 -29.24 -23.20 -8.36
CA HIS A 108 -30.01 -22.11 -7.79
C HIS A 108 -29.68 -20.78 -8.50
N LYS A 109 -30.67 -19.90 -8.64
CA LYS A 109 -30.54 -18.59 -9.33
C LYS A 109 -29.30 -17.79 -8.89
N GLN A 110 -29.05 -17.75 -7.59
CA GLN A 110 -27.91 -17.02 -7.03
C GLN A 110 -26.58 -17.65 -7.41
N SER A 111 -26.48 -18.98 -7.40
CA SER A 111 -25.26 -19.70 -7.78
C SER A 111 -24.95 -19.54 -9.28
N LEU A 112 -25.99 -19.52 -10.13
CA LEU A 112 -25.85 -19.20 -11.56
C LEU A 112 -25.33 -17.77 -11.76
N ALA A 113 -25.84 -16.81 -11.00
CA ALA A 113 -25.39 -15.42 -11.06
C ALA A 113 -23.94 -15.25 -10.55
N GLN A 114 -23.54 -16.04 -9.55
CA GLN A 114 -22.20 -16.03 -8.95
C GLN A 114 -21.13 -16.75 -9.77
N CYS A 115 -21.49 -17.52 -10.80
CA CYS A 115 -20.55 -18.22 -11.68
C CYS A 115 -20.71 -17.77 -13.15
N ARG A 116 -21.33 -16.62 -13.38
CA ARG A 116 -21.81 -16.20 -14.70
C ARG A 116 -20.65 -15.97 -15.66
N ASP A 117 -19.58 -15.35 -15.19
CA ASP A 117 -18.44 -15.02 -16.04
C ASP A 117 -17.63 -16.27 -16.37
N TRP A 118 -17.51 -17.19 -15.41
CA TRP A 118 -16.96 -18.53 -15.65
C TRP A 118 -17.77 -19.33 -16.67
N ILE A 119 -19.10 -19.37 -16.53
CA ILE A 119 -19.99 -20.07 -17.48
C ILE A 119 -19.85 -19.48 -18.89
N ARG A 120 -19.84 -18.15 -19.02
CA ARG A 120 -19.68 -17.48 -20.32
C ARG A 120 -18.38 -17.82 -21.02
N SER A 121 -17.30 -17.97 -20.25
CA SER A 121 -15.96 -18.22 -20.77
C SER A 121 -15.74 -19.70 -21.11
N ASN A 122 -16.29 -20.63 -20.32
CA ASN A 122 -15.96 -22.06 -20.40
C ASN A 122 -17.07 -22.92 -21.01
N CYS A 123 -18.33 -22.47 -20.97
CA CYS A 123 -19.50 -23.19 -21.50
C CYS A 123 -20.38 -22.26 -22.37
N PRO A 124 -19.83 -21.64 -23.44
CA PRO A 124 -20.59 -20.70 -24.26
C PRO A 124 -21.77 -21.40 -24.96
N GLY A 125 -22.97 -20.81 -24.85
CA GLY A 125 -24.18 -21.31 -25.50
C GLY A 125 -24.90 -22.46 -24.77
N VAL A 126 -24.50 -22.78 -23.54
CA VAL A 126 -25.20 -23.76 -22.68
C VAL A 126 -26.50 -23.16 -22.12
N GLU A 127 -27.56 -23.95 -22.05
CA GLU A 127 -28.83 -23.51 -21.45
C GLU A 127 -28.73 -23.49 -19.91
N LEU A 128 -29.27 -22.47 -19.26
CA LEU A 128 -29.26 -22.36 -17.79
C LEU A 128 -30.62 -22.73 -17.22
N LEU A 129 -30.66 -23.74 -16.35
CA LEU A 129 -31.87 -24.20 -15.67
C LEU A 129 -31.86 -23.73 -14.20
N GLU A 130 -32.83 -22.90 -13.84
CA GLU A 130 -33.00 -22.45 -12.45
C GLU A 130 -33.70 -23.54 -11.61
N CYS A 131 -33.06 -23.93 -10.51
CA CYS A 131 -33.56 -24.93 -9.56
C CYS A 131 -33.86 -24.31 -8.20
N THR A 132 -34.61 -25.04 -7.36
CA THR A 132 -34.99 -24.58 -6.02
C THR A 132 -33.81 -24.54 -5.05
N SER A 133 -32.78 -25.36 -5.28
CA SER A 133 -31.52 -25.35 -4.54
C SER A 133 -30.38 -25.95 -5.37
N ASN A 134 -29.14 -25.75 -4.92
CA ASN A 134 -27.97 -26.40 -5.53
C ASN A 134 -28.01 -27.93 -5.38
N ALA A 135 -28.61 -28.43 -4.30
CA ALA A 135 -28.77 -29.87 -4.07
C ALA A 135 -29.86 -30.48 -4.97
N ASP A 136 -30.98 -29.77 -5.19
CA ASP A 136 -32.00 -30.11 -6.21
C ASP A 136 -31.36 -30.19 -7.60
N ALA A 137 -30.55 -29.19 -7.97
CA ALA A 137 -29.80 -29.23 -9.22
C ALA A 137 -28.89 -30.45 -9.33
N ALA A 138 -28.18 -30.82 -8.25
CA ALA A 138 -27.32 -31.99 -8.22
C ALA A 138 -28.10 -33.32 -8.35
N SER A 139 -29.29 -33.45 -7.76
CA SER A 139 -30.12 -34.66 -7.89
C SER A 139 -30.49 -34.94 -9.36
N ARG A 140 -30.81 -33.88 -10.12
CA ARG A 140 -31.23 -33.97 -11.53
C ARG A 140 -30.13 -34.45 -12.49
N VAL A 141 -28.86 -34.30 -12.11
CA VAL A 141 -27.72 -34.72 -12.95
C VAL A 141 -27.75 -36.21 -13.29
N ASN A 142 -28.26 -37.05 -12.38
CA ASN A 142 -28.38 -38.50 -12.62
C ASN A 142 -29.69 -38.90 -13.33
N GLU A 143 -30.68 -38.01 -13.39
CA GLU A 143 -32.01 -38.28 -13.96
C GLU A 143 -32.06 -37.93 -15.45
N GLU A 144 -31.32 -36.90 -15.87
CA GLU A 144 -31.37 -36.37 -17.23
C GLU A 144 -30.00 -36.40 -17.94
N LYS A 145 -29.97 -36.91 -19.18
CA LYS A 145 -28.74 -36.94 -19.98
C LYS A 145 -28.42 -35.54 -20.51
N GLY A 146 -27.18 -35.08 -20.30
CA GLY A 146 -26.71 -33.79 -20.82
C GLY A 146 -26.71 -32.64 -19.80
N ILE A 147 -27.17 -32.89 -18.57
CA ILE A 147 -27.22 -31.88 -17.50
C ILE A 147 -25.96 -31.93 -16.64
N ALA A 148 -25.38 -30.77 -16.37
CA ALA A 148 -24.41 -30.56 -15.30
C ALA A 148 -25.04 -29.68 -14.21
N ALA A 149 -24.56 -29.76 -12.98
CA ALA A 149 -25.05 -28.91 -11.89
C ALA A 149 -23.94 -28.03 -11.31
N ILE A 150 -24.28 -26.83 -10.87
CA ILE A 150 -23.40 -26.03 -10.01
C ILE A 150 -23.83 -26.24 -8.57
N ALA A 151 -22.96 -26.85 -7.77
CA ALA A 151 -23.23 -27.09 -6.35
C ALA A 151 -21.95 -27.26 -5.54
N GLY A 152 -22.10 -27.32 -4.21
CA GLY A 152 -20.99 -27.57 -3.29
C GLY A 152 -20.49 -29.01 -3.33
N SER A 153 -19.28 -29.24 -2.82
CA SER A 153 -18.65 -30.57 -2.75
C SER A 153 -19.46 -31.61 -1.96
N LEU A 154 -20.31 -31.18 -1.01
CA LEU A 154 -21.16 -32.08 -0.25
C LEU A 154 -22.28 -32.68 -1.13
N ALA A 155 -22.86 -31.90 -2.04
CA ALA A 155 -23.83 -32.39 -3.01
C ALA A 155 -23.19 -33.42 -3.96
N ALA A 156 -21.94 -33.22 -4.38
CA ALA A 156 -21.23 -34.19 -5.21
C ALA A 156 -21.14 -35.56 -4.54
N LYS A 157 -20.89 -35.61 -3.22
CA LYS A 157 -20.86 -36.86 -2.44
C LYS A 157 -22.27 -37.44 -2.26
N ALA A 158 -23.23 -36.61 -1.86
CA ALA A 158 -24.61 -37.04 -1.58
C ALA A 158 -25.29 -37.70 -2.79
N TYR A 159 -25.02 -37.18 -3.99
CA TYR A 159 -25.62 -37.67 -5.24
C TYR A 159 -24.66 -38.50 -6.10
N ASN A 160 -23.49 -38.90 -5.58
CA ASN A 160 -22.48 -39.71 -6.28
C ASN A 160 -22.10 -39.13 -7.67
N LEU A 161 -21.71 -37.85 -7.68
CA LEU A 161 -21.31 -37.10 -8.87
C LEU A 161 -19.80 -36.84 -8.89
N ARG A 162 -19.26 -36.63 -10.09
CA ARG A 162 -17.88 -36.23 -10.31
C ARG A 162 -17.79 -34.71 -10.46
N VAL A 163 -16.79 -34.11 -9.79
CA VAL A 163 -16.47 -32.70 -9.98
C VAL A 163 -15.65 -32.54 -11.26
N LEU A 164 -16.17 -31.80 -12.23
CA LEU A 164 -15.49 -31.48 -13.50
C LEU A 164 -14.60 -30.25 -13.37
N ALA A 165 -15.08 -29.22 -12.67
CA ALA A 165 -14.33 -28.00 -12.39
C ALA A 165 -14.63 -27.55 -10.95
N ARG A 166 -13.60 -27.11 -10.23
CA ARG A 166 -13.68 -26.62 -8.85
C ARG A 166 -13.59 -25.11 -8.79
N GLY A 167 -14.18 -24.52 -7.76
CA GLY A 167 -14.06 -23.09 -7.49
C GLY A 167 -14.46 -22.20 -8.67
N ILE A 168 -15.61 -22.47 -9.29
CA ILE A 168 -16.05 -21.77 -10.52
C ILE A 168 -16.79 -20.45 -10.27
N GLN A 169 -16.87 -20.02 -9.01
CA GLN A 169 -17.45 -18.73 -8.64
C GLN A 169 -16.60 -17.55 -9.11
N ASP A 170 -17.25 -16.46 -9.51
CA ASP A 170 -16.63 -15.24 -10.03
C ASP A 170 -15.90 -14.43 -8.92
N LYS A 171 -16.17 -14.72 -7.64
CA LYS A 171 -15.51 -14.12 -6.46
C LYS A 171 -14.92 -15.19 -5.55
N GLU A 172 -13.61 -15.14 -5.32
CA GLU A 172 -12.87 -16.17 -4.55
C GLU A 172 -13.13 -16.17 -3.04
N HIS A 173 -13.72 -15.11 -2.47
CA HIS A 173 -13.92 -14.96 -1.02
C HIS A 173 -15.40 -14.91 -0.60
N ASN A 174 -16.23 -15.78 -1.18
CA ASN A 174 -17.66 -15.86 -0.83
C ASN A 174 -17.88 -16.75 0.41
N ARG A 175 -18.43 -16.16 1.47
CA ARG A 175 -18.78 -16.82 2.74
C ARG A 175 -20.24 -16.61 3.11
N THR A 176 -20.85 -17.63 3.70
CA THR A 176 -22.18 -17.53 4.35
C THR A 176 -22.05 -17.83 5.83
N ARG A 177 -22.59 -16.93 6.65
CA ARG A 177 -22.73 -17.11 8.10
C ARG A 177 -24.09 -17.76 8.38
N PHE A 178 -24.04 -18.84 9.14
CA PHE A 178 -25.17 -19.58 9.69
C PHE A 178 -25.24 -19.32 11.20
N ILE A 179 -26.45 -19.31 11.73
CA ILE A 179 -26.70 -19.22 13.17
C ILE A 179 -27.28 -20.52 13.68
N LEU A 180 -26.93 -20.84 14.93
CA LEU A 180 -27.48 -21.96 15.67
C LEU A 180 -28.57 -21.46 16.60
N LEU A 181 -29.74 -22.07 16.51
CA LEU A 181 -30.91 -21.73 17.29
C LEU A 181 -31.26 -22.85 18.26
N GLN A 182 -31.63 -22.46 19.48
CA GLN A 182 -32.11 -23.35 20.54
C GLN A 182 -33.08 -22.57 21.45
N ARG A 183 -33.85 -23.25 22.30
CA ARG A 183 -34.70 -22.60 23.31
C ARG A 183 -33.92 -22.05 24.51
N GLU A 184 -32.86 -22.73 24.92
CA GLU A 184 -32.05 -22.33 26.06
C GLU A 184 -31.00 -21.29 25.63
N LYS A 185 -30.65 -20.39 26.56
CA LYS A 185 -29.58 -19.41 26.31
C LYS A 185 -28.23 -20.07 26.50
N ALA A 186 -27.26 -19.71 25.66
CA ALA A 186 -25.90 -20.15 25.87
C ALA A 186 -25.30 -19.52 27.14
N PRO A 187 -24.49 -20.26 27.92
CA PRO A 187 -23.75 -19.68 29.04
C PRO A 187 -22.58 -18.81 28.52
N PRO A 188 -22.04 -17.89 29.35
CA PRO A 188 -20.87 -17.10 28.99
C PRO A 188 -19.68 -17.99 28.62
N SER A 189 -19.03 -17.70 27.49
CA SER A 189 -17.81 -18.38 27.04
C SER A 189 -16.54 -17.56 27.24
N GLY A 190 -16.68 -16.27 27.57
CA GLY A 190 -15.58 -15.32 27.80
C GLY A 190 -15.09 -14.62 26.52
N PHE A 191 -15.52 -15.08 25.35
CA PHE A 191 -15.30 -14.42 24.04
C PHE A 191 -16.60 -14.46 23.25
N ASP A 192 -17.61 -13.78 23.78
CA ASP A 192 -18.97 -13.84 23.27
C ASP A 192 -19.29 -12.69 22.32
N LYS A 193 -20.28 -12.93 21.48
CA LYS A 193 -20.99 -11.94 20.67
C LYS A 193 -22.44 -11.91 21.13
N THR A 194 -23.02 -10.73 21.26
CA THR A 194 -24.45 -10.55 21.50
C THR A 194 -25.13 -10.03 20.25
N SER A 195 -26.26 -10.62 19.90
CA SER A 195 -27.18 -10.14 18.86
C SER A 195 -28.46 -9.58 19.51
N ILE A 196 -28.87 -8.38 19.11
CA ILE A 196 -30.09 -7.73 19.60
C ILE A 196 -30.95 -7.18 18.45
N LEU A 197 -32.23 -7.07 18.73
CA LEU A 197 -33.22 -6.30 17.99
C LEU A 197 -33.55 -5.04 18.77
N VAL A 198 -33.52 -3.89 18.11
CA VAL A 198 -33.86 -2.61 18.73
C VAL A 198 -34.92 -1.89 17.93
N TYR A 199 -36.01 -1.54 18.60
CA TYR A 199 -37.08 -0.71 18.05
C TYR A 199 -36.87 0.73 18.48
N THR A 200 -36.88 1.64 17.52
CA THR A 200 -36.70 3.08 17.77
C THR A 200 -37.82 3.89 17.13
N ALA A 201 -38.26 4.92 17.82
CA ALA A 201 -39.16 5.93 17.24
C ALA A 201 -38.53 6.57 16.00
N ASN A 202 -39.36 6.89 15.00
CA ASN A 202 -38.92 7.58 13.78
C ASN A 202 -38.79 9.10 14.01
N GLU A 203 -37.72 9.50 14.71
CA GLU A 203 -37.44 10.89 15.06
C GLU A 203 -36.00 11.31 14.72
N PRO A 204 -35.74 12.61 14.50
CA PRO A 204 -34.40 13.11 14.23
C PRO A 204 -33.39 12.69 15.31
N GLY A 205 -32.31 12.04 14.87
CA GLY A 205 -31.22 11.59 15.74
C GLY A 205 -31.46 10.27 16.49
N ALA A 206 -32.54 9.54 16.20
CA ALA A 206 -32.82 8.25 16.85
C ALA A 206 -31.66 7.25 16.71
N LEU A 207 -31.17 7.04 15.48
CA LEU A 207 -30.03 6.14 15.23
C LEU A 207 -28.73 6.64 15.88
N PHE A 208 -28.53 7.95 16.00
CA PHE A 208 -27.38 8.51 16.71
C PHE A 208 -27.47 8.21 18.21
N ARG A 209 -28.64 8.44 18.83
CA ARG A 209 -28.88 8.12 20.25
C ARG A 209 -28.78 6.63 20.54
N LEU A 210 -29.14 5.78 19.58
CA LEU A 210 -28.96 4.33 19.63
C LEU A 210 -27.47 3.93 19.64
N LEU A 211 -26.65 4.56 18.79
CA LEU A 211 -25.24 4.19 18.63
C LEU A 211 -24.30 4.85 19.67
N GLU A 212 -24.72 5.97 20.27
CA GLU A 212 -23.90 6.72 21.23
C GLU A 212 -23.48 5.90 22.47
N PRO A 213 -24.36 5.11 23.12
CA PRO A 213 -23.98 4.25 24.24
C PRO A 213 -22.87 3.24 23.91
N PHE A 214 -22.88 2.65 22.71
CA PHE A 214 -21.84 1.73 22.25
C PHE A 214 -20.48 2.42 22.17
N GLN A 215 -20.45 3.63 21.62
CA GLN A 215 -19.24 4.45 21.54
C GLN A 215 -18.73 4.86 22.92
N ARG A 216 -19.62 5.32 23.81
CA ARG A 216 -19.24 5.74 25.17
C ARG A 216 -18.64 4.60 25.99
N LEU A 217 -19.16 3.39 25.84
CA LEU A 217 -18.71 2.20 26.56
C LEU A 217 -17.58 1.44 25.84
N GLN A 218 -17.17 1.91 24.65
CA GLN A 218 -16.15 1.28 23.79
C GLN A 218 -16.48 -0.18 23.46
N ILE A 219 -17.73 -0.43 23.07
CA ILE A 219 -18.22 -1.75 22.66
C ILE A 219 -18.19 -1.80 21.13
N SER A 220 -17.48 -2.78 20.58
CA SER A 220 -17.31 -2.95 19.14
C SER A 220 -18.59 -3.53 18.53
N LEU A 221 -19.12 -2.82 17.52
CA LEU A 221 -20.24 -3.28 16.69
C LEU A 221 -19.67 -4.08 15.52
N SER A 222 -20.13 -5.32 15.37
CA SER A 222 -19.76 -6.19 14.25
C SER A 222 -20.77 -6.15 13.10
N LYS A 223 -22.03 -5.78 13.37
CA LYS A 223 -23.09 -5.61 12.37
C LYS A 223 -24.16 -4.64 12.83
N ILE A 224 -24.69 -3.84 11.90
CA ILE A 224 -25.97 -3.15 12.03
C ILE A 224 -26.75 -3.24 10.72
N ASP A 225 -28.01 -3.65 10.80
CA ASP A 225 -28.91 -3.79 9.65
C ASP A 225 -30.31 -3.28 10.01
N SER A 226 -31.01 -2.67 9.06
CA SER A 226 -32.31 -2.03 9.29
C SER A 226 -33.43 -2.76 8.54
N ARG A 227 -34.55 -3.02 9.21
CA ARG A 227 -35.74 -3.64 8.63
C ARG A 227 -36.97 -2.78 8.91
N PRO A 228 -37.93 -2.67 7.97
CA PRO A 228 -39.20 -2.00 8.26
C PRO A 228 -39.93 -2.69 9.41
N SER A 229 -40.44 -1.90 10.36
CA SER A 229 -41.27 -2.40 11.46
C SER A 229 -42.63 -2.85 10.93
N LYS A 230 -43.13 -3.99 11.40
CA LYS A 230 -44.50 -4.45 11.15
C LYS A 230 -45.54 -3.78 12.07
N LYS A 231 -45.09 -3.08 13.12
CA LYS A 231 -45.96 -2.44 14.14
C LYS A 231 -46.44 -1.05 13.72
N GLU A 232 -45.56 -0.25 13.12
CA GLU A 232 -45.86 1.12 12.67
C GLU A 232 -45.30 1.38 11.26
N ALA A 233 -46.11 2.02 10.42
CA ALA A 233 -45.68 2.40 9.08
C ALA A 233 -44.50 3.38 9.16
N TRP A 234 -43.42 3.09 8.43
CA TRP A 234 -42.18 3.89 8.36
C TRP A 234 -41.32 3.90 9.62
N ALA A 235 -41.65 3.10 10.64
CA ALA A 235 -40.72 2.79 11.71
C ALA A 235 -39.75 1.67 11.27
N TYR A 236 -38.57 1.61 11.88
CA TYR A 236 -37.55 0.61 11.58
C TYR A 236 -37.15 -0.16 12.84
N VAL A 237 -36.85 -1.44 12.67
CA VAL A 237 -36.18 -2.28 13.66
C VAL A 237 -34.73 -2.49 13.22
N PHE A 238 -33.79 -2.37 14.15
CA PHE A 238 -32.37 -2.55 13.90
C PHE A 238 -31.89 -3.88 14.47
N PHE A 239 -31.27 -4.69 13.62
CA PHE A 239 -30.50 -5.87 14.02
C PHE A 239 -29.07 -5.43 14.30
N ILE A 240 -28.58 -5.68 15.51
CA ILE A 240 -27.27 -5.25 15.95
C ILE A 240 -26.51 -6.43 16.53
N ASP A 241 -25.30 -6.67 16.03
CA ASP A 241 -24.35 -7.63 16.61
C ASP A 241 -23.16 -6.88 17.20
N PHE A 242 -22.75 -7.21 18.42
CA PHE A 242 -21.63 -6.57 19.10
C PHE A 242 -20.86 -7.53 20.01
N GLU A 243 -19.62 -7.17 20.35
CA GLU A 243 -18.75 -7.96 21.21
C GLU A 243 -19.12 -7.86 22.69
N GLY A 244 -19.11 -9.00 23.40
CA GLY A 244 -19.43 -9.13 24.82
C GLY A 244 -20.59 -10.10 25.08
N HIS A 245 -20.72 -10.57 26.32
CA HIS A 245 -21.85 -11.36 26.79
C HIS A 245 -22.86 -10.46 27.52
N VAL A 246 -24.15 -10.79 27.49
CA VAL A 246 -25.20 -10.03 28.23
C VAL A 246 -24.96 -9.92 29.74
N GLU A 247 -24.16 -10.82 30.31
CA GLU A 247 -23.78 -10.81 31.73
C GLU A 247 -22.54 -9.96 32.03
N ASP A 248 -21.82 -9.50 31.01
CA ASP A 248 -20.64 -8.65 31.18
C ASP A 248 -21.04 -7.28 31.71
N LYS A 249 -20.28 -6.77 32.70
CA LYS A 249 -20.55 -5.48 33.34
C LYS A 249 -20.76 -4.33 32.35
N LYS A 250 -19.96 -4.28 31.27
CA LYS A 250 -20.06 -3.25 30.23
C LYS A 250 -21.36 -3.38 29.42
N ILE A 251 -21.80 -4.59 29.15
CA ILE A 251 -23.01 -4.85 28.36
C ILE A 251 -24.27 -4.60 29.20
N VAL A 252 -24.23 -4.91 30.50
CA VAL A 252 -25.29 -4.49 31.44
C VAL A 252 -25.44 -2.97 31.45
N MET A 253 -24.34 -2.22 31.55
CA MET A 253 -24.35 -0.75 31.46
C MET A 253 -24.84 -0.23 30.10
N LEU A 254 -24.59 -0.97 29.02
CA LEU A 254 -25.09 -0.65 27.68
C LEU A 254 -26.61 -0.77 27.64
N PHE A 255 -27.17 -1.89 28.11
CA PHE A 255 -28.62 -2.08 28.13
C PHE A 255 -29.33 -1.05 28.98
N ASP A 256 -28.76 -0.65 30.12
CA ASP A 256 -29.34 0.41 30.95
C ASP A 256 -29.40 1.76 30.22
N ARG A 257 -28.38 2.10 29.43
CA ARG A 257 -28.38 3.34 28.63
C ARG A 257 -29.28 3.26 27.40
N LEU A 258 -29.41 2.08 26.79
CA LEU A 258 -30.25 1.89 25.62
C LEU A 258 -31.75 1.99 25.98
N LYS A 259 -32.15 1.64 27.20
CA LYS A 259 -33.55 1.81 27.67
C LYS A 259 -34.06 3.24 27.55
N ASP A 260 -33.18 4.24 27.69
CA ASP A 260 -33.57 5.66 27.66
C ASP A 260 -33.77 6.20 26.23
N CYS A 261 -33.31 5.47 25.20
CA CYS A 261 -33.34 5.93 23.81
C CYS A 261 -33.96 4.94 22.82
N THR A 262 -34.58 3.87 23.31
CA THR A 262 -35.20 2.81 22.49
C THR A 262 -36.58 2.48 23.06
N GLU A 263 -37.50 2.07 22.20
CA GLU A 263 -38.86 1.68 22.63
C GLU A 263 -38.88 0.26 23.19
N GLU A 264 -38.11 -0.63 22.56
CA GLU A 264 -38.05 -2.03 22.90
C GLU A 264 -36.70 -2.61 22.46
N ILE A 265 -36.12 -3.48 23.30
CA ILE A 265 -34.90 -4.22 22.99
C ILE A 265 -35.18 -5.70 23.23
N LYS A 266 -35.00 -6.51 22.19
CA LYS A 266 -35.08 -7.97 22.29
C LYS A 266 -33.69 -8.57 22.08
N VAL A 267 -33.21 -9.31 23.08
CA VAL A 267 -31.93 -10.01 22.98
C VAL A 267 -32.15 -11.32 22.23
N LEU A 268 -31.55 -11.43 21.04
CA LEU A 268 -31.64 -12.63 20.22
C LEU A 268 -30.71 -13.73 20.73
N GLY A 269 -29.61 -13.38 21.39
CA GLY A 269 -28.70 -14.35 21.99
C GLY A 269 -27.37 -13.73 22.36
N SER A 270 -26.65 -14.36 23.31
CA SER A 270 -25.23 -14.12 23.55
C SER A 270 -24.51 -15.46 23.46
N TYR A 271 -23.53 -15.56 22.59
CA TYR A 271 -22.98 -16.84 22.19
C TYR A 271 -21.50 -16.73 21.80
N PRO A 272 -20.74 -17.83 21.82
CA PRO A 272 -19.33 -17.81 21.47
C PRO A 272 -19.11 -17.26 20.07
N ALA A 273 -18.26 -16.24 19.93
CA ALA A 273 -17.82 -15.76 18.62
C ALA A 273 -16.95 -16.83 17.94
N GLN A 274 -17.10 -17.05 16.63
CA GLN A 274 -16.51 -18.19 15.90
C GLN A 274 -14.96 -18.24 15.83
N ASN A 275 -14.23 -17.38 16.53
CA ASN A 275 -12.77 -17.46 16.60
C ASN A 275 -12.24 -18.72 17.32
N GLN A 276 -13.10 -19.63 17.81
CA GLN A 276 -12.66 -20.90 18.43
C GLN A 276 -12.59 -22.12 17.48
N GLY A 277 -13.21 -22.09 16.31
CA GLY A 277 -13.11 -23.22 15.34
C GLY A 277 -11.74 -23.31 14.66
N ALA A 278 -11.15 -22.14 14.37
CA ALA A 278 -9.79 -22.01 13.85
C ALA A 278 -8.70 -22.19 14.94
N LEU A 279 -9.07 -22.28 16.22
CA LEU A 279 -8.16 -22.59 17.33
C LEU A 279 -8.14 -24.08 17.69
N ASN A 280 -9.20 -24.85 17.38
CA ASN A 280 -9.32 -26.24 17.79
C ASN A 280 -9.08 -27.29 16.67
N GLN A 281 -9.21 -26.98 15.37
CA GLN A 281 -8.68 -27.88 14.31
C GLN A 281 -7.16 -27.73 14.10
N THR A 282 -6.58 -26.62 14.57
CA THR A 282 -5.16 -26.51 14.89
C THR A 282 -4.74 -27.40 16.06
N ALA A 283 -5.62 -28.17 16.74
CA ALA A 283 -5.23 -29.04 17.85
C ALA A 283 -4.84 -30.49 17.45
N ASN A 284 -5.29 -30.99 16.28
CA ASN A 284 -4.95 -32.36 15.82
C ASN A 284 -4.07 -32.40 14.57
N VAL A 285 -4.08 -31.36 13.74
CA VAL A 285 -2.96 -31.11 12.82
C VAL A 285 -1.70 -30.75 13.63
N SER A 286 -1.87 -30.18 14.82
CA SER A 286 -0.73 -29.91 15.70
C SER A 286 -0.16 -31.12 16.41
N LYS A 287 -0.69 -32.35 16.37
CA LYS A 287 0.10 -33.48 16.93
C LYS A 287 1.15 -34.02 15.95
N ALA A 288 0.88 -33.93 14.64
CA ALA A 288 1.83 -34.31 13.60
C ALA A 288 2.73 -33.13 13.13
N LEU A 289 2.29 -31.88 13.31
CA LEU A 289 3.13 -30.69 13.14
C LEU A 289 3.86 -30.22 14.41
N ARG A 290 3.50 -30.69 15.62
CA ARG A 290 4.29 -30.41 16.85
C ARG A 290 5.54 -31.27 17.00
N SER A 291 5.77 -32.27 16.15
CA SER A 291 7.07 -32.95 16.07
C SER A 291 8.06 -32.28 15.11
N SER A 292 7.62 -31.32 14.28
CA SER A 292 8.49 -30.68 13.29
C SER A 292 8.46 -29.15 13.27
N VAL A 293 7.57 -28.46 13.99
CA VAL A 293 7.61 -26.99 14.09
C VAL A 293 7.30 -26.51 15.51
N LYS A 294 8.34 -26.37 16.33
CA LYS A 294 8.35 -25.48 17.51
C LYS A 294 8.56 -24.05 17.00
N ILE A 295 7.50 -23.33 16.65
CA ILE A 295 7.54 -21.86 16.66
C ILE A 295 7.11 -21.43 18.05
N ARG A 296 8.09 -20.92 18.81
CA ARG A 296 7.83 -20.15 20.02
C ARG A 296 6.98 -18.93 19.62
N GLN A 297 5.97 -18.59 20.41
CA GLN A 297 5.56 -17.19 20.53
C GLN A 297 6.75 -16.43 21.14
N GLU A 298 7.71 -16.05 20.31
CA GLU A 298 8.55 -14.89 20.57
C GLU A 298 7.73 -13.71 20.05
N GLY A 299 7.19 -12.90 20.97
CA GLY A 299 6.66 -11.59 20.61
C GLY A 299 7.68 -10.88 19.75
N THR A 300 7.25 -10.20 18.69
CA THR A 300 8.13 -9.43 17.80
C THR A 300 9.07 -8.62 18.68
N ARG A 301 10.33 -9.05 18.82
CA ARG A 301 11.27 -8.39 19.73
C ARG A 301 11.53 -7.02 19.14
N VAL A 302 10.87 -6.01 19.68
CA VAL A 302 11.17 -4.62 19.40
C VAL A 302 12.64 -4.43 19.76
N ALA A 303 13.43 -3.92 18.82
CA ALA A 303 14.85 -3.69 19.06
C ALA A 303 15.01 -2.82 20.32
N PRO A 304 15.91 -3.19 21.25
CA PRO A 304 16.07 -2.43 22.48
C PRO A 304 16.54 -1.00 22.18
N LEU A 305 16.06 -0.04 22.95
CA LEU A 305 16.61 1.31 22.95
C LEU A 305 18.06 1.27 23.45
N LYS A 306 18.89 2.17 22.91
CA LYS A 306 20.27 2.37 23.40
C LYS A 306 20.24 3.04 24.78
N SER A 307 19.39 4.04 24.93
CA SER A 307 19.11 4.73 26.20
C SER A 307 18.49 3.80 27.24
N LYS A 308 19.04 3.84 28.46
CA LYS A 308 18.49 3.11 29.62
C LYS A 308 17.59 4.00 30.47
N THR A 309 17.81 5.31 30.42
CA THR A 309 17.02 6.31 31.13
C THR A 309 16.39 7.30 30.15
N VAL A 310 15.07 7.46 30.20
CA VAL A 310 14.31 8.41 29.37
C VAL A 310 13.70 9.50 30.25
N GLY A 311 13.93 10.76 29.89
CA GLY A 311 13.37 11.94 30.55
C GLY A 311 12.27 12.59 29.73
N ILE A 312 11.14 12.92 30.35
CA ILE A 312 10.00 13.58 29.69
C ILE A 312 9.75 14.93 30.38
N ILE A 313 9.85 16.01 29.61
CA ILE A 313 9.56 17.36 30.07
C ILE A 313 8.18 17.77 29.55
N GLY A 314 7.21 17.84 30.46
CA GLY A 314 5.79 17.97 30.14
C GLY A 314 5.16 16.60 29.92
N LEU A 315 4.36 16.12 30.88
CA LEU A 315 3.54 14.93 30.68
C LEU A 315 2.39 15.29 29.74
N GLY A 316 1.46 16.15 30.16
CA GLY A 316 0.25 16.43 29.36
C GLY A 316 -0.38 15.16 28.78
N MET A 317 -1.11 15.27 27.66
CA MET A 317 -1.63 14.09 26.97
C MET A 317 -0.53 13.35 26.18
N ILE A 318 0.30 14.09 25.42
CA ILE A 318 1.30 13.50 24.51
C ILE A 318 2.48 12.88 25.27
N GLY A 319 3.14 13.63 26.15
CA GLY A 319 4.25 13.13 26.96
C GLY A 319 3.82 12.00 27.90
N GLY A 320 2.62 12.07 28.48
CA GLY A 320 2.01 11.00 29.27
C GLY A 320 1.79 9.73 28.45
N SER A 321 1.27 9.87 27.22
CA SER A 321 1.11 8.75 26.29
C SER A 321 2.44 8.11 25.91
N ILE A 322 3.49 8.90 25.72
CA ILE A 322 4.83 8.38 25.45
C ILE A 322 5.34 7.61 26.67
N ALA A 323 5.21 8.16 27.88
CA ALA A 323 5.63 7.51 29.11
C ALA A 323 4.94 6.14 29.30
N LEU A 324 3.61 6.11 29.13
CA LEU A 324 2.79 4.89 29.24
C LEU A 324 3.17 3.86 28.17
N GLY A 325 3.31 4.28 26.91
CA GLY A 325 3.71 3.41 25.82
C GLY A 325 5.11 2.82 26.01
N LEU A 326 6.09 3.64 26.43
CA LEU A 326 7.45 3.18 26.71
C LEU A 326 7.50 2.21 27.89
N ARG A 327 6.76 2.47 28.98
CA ARG A 327 6.69 1.54 30.12
C ARG A 327 6.07 0.20 29.70
N ARG A 328 5.05 0.22 28.84
CA ARG A 328 4.41 -0.99 28.31
C ARG A 328 5.37 -1.80 27.43
N THR A 329 6.14 -1.15 26.57
CA THR A 329 7.08 -1.82 25.65
C THR A 329 8.38 -2.25 26.35
N PHE A 330 8.86 -1.45 27.30
CA PHE A 330 10.11 -1.67 28.04
C PHE A 330 9.87 -1.54 29.56
N PRO A 331 9.42 -2.61 30.23
CA PRO A 331 9.07 -2.57 31.66
C PRO A 331 10.19 -2.11 32.58
N ASP A 332 11.45 -2.44 32.24
CA ASP A 332 12.64 -2.13 33.03
C ASP A 332 13.27 -0.77 32.71
N LEU A 333 12.69 0.01 31.78
CA LEU A 333 13.23 1.31 31.40
C LEU A 333 13.11 2.31 32.55
N ASP A 334 14.16 3.09 32.81
CA ASP A 334 14.10 4.13 33.83
C ASP A 334 13.44 5.39 33.25
N ILE A 335 12.18 5.65 33.61
CA ILE A 335 11.40 6.79 33.08
C ILE A 335 11.30 7.89 34.12
N LEU A 336 11.81 9.06 33.77
CA LEU A 336 11.84 10.27 34.56
C LEU A 336 10.89 11.31 33.96
N ALA A 337 10.22 12.12 34.78
CA ALA A 337 9.44 13.24 34.25
C ALA A 337 9.51 14.49 35.13
N ALA A 338 9.39 15.64 34.46
CA ALA A 338 9.18 16.96 35.07
C ALA A 338 7.95 17.61 34.43
N ASP A 339 7.03 18.11 35.24
CA ASP A 339 5.81 18.79 34.79
C ASP A 339 5.44 19.87 35.82
N PRO A 340 5.05 21.09 35.40
CA PRO A 340 4.56 22.11 36.33
C PRO A 340 3.30 21.69 37.10
N ASN A 341 2.50 20.76 36.56
CA ASN A 341 1.33 20.21 37.22
C ASN A 341 1.71 19.02 38.12
N THR A 342 1.77 19.27 39.43
CA THR A 342 2.09 18.27 40.45
C THR A 342 1.07 17.12 40.52
N GLU A 343 -0.20 17.36 40.18
CA GLU A 343 -1.21 16.30 40.16
C GLU A 343 -0.93 15.27 39.06
N SER A 344 -0.47 15.74 37.90
CA SER A 344 -0.09 14.85 36.78
C SER A 344 1.10 13.98 37.14
N LEU A 345 2.12 14.53 37.82
CA LEU A 345 3.26 13.76 38.31
C LEU A 345 2.86 12.72 39.36
N GLN A 346 1.95 13.07 40.27
CA GLN A 346 1.48 12.15 41.30
C GLN A 346 0.66 11.00 40.71
N ALA A 347 -0.23 11.29 39.76
CA ALA A 347 -1.00 10.27 39.05
C ALA A 347 -0.08 9.28 38.33
N ALA A 348 0.89 9.78 37.55
CA ALA A 348 1.83 8.95 36.81
C ALA A 348 2.75 8.10 37.71
N LYS A 349 3.10 8.58 38.91
CA LYS A 349 3.81 7.79 39.92
C LYS A 349 2.93 6.70 40.52
N ASN A 350 1.69 7.03 40.89
CA ASN A 350 0.75 6.08 41.50
C ASN A 350 0.40 4.92 40.56
N GLU A 351 0.37 5.19 39.25
CA GLU A 351 0.14 4.18 38.20
C GLU A 351 1.38 3.34 37.87
N GLY A 352 2.55 3.65 38.46
CA GLY A 352 3.81 2.98 38.17
C GLY A 352 4.40 3.30 36.79
N THR A 353 3.92 4.35 36.13
CA THR A 353 4.42 4.80 34.83
C THR A 353 5.85 5.33 34.95
N LEU A 354 6.09 6.17 35.96
CA LEU A 354 7.37 6.81 36.21
C LEU A 354 8.18 6.06 37.27
N THR A 355 9.49 5.97 37.08
CA THR A 355 10.40 5.53 38.14
C THR A 355 10.56 6.62 39.21
N ARG A 356 10.75 7.87 38.76
CA ARG A 356 10.82 9.05 39.64
C ARG A 356 10.42 10.32 38.87
N ALA A 357 10.05 11.35 39.62
CA ALA A 357 9.83 12.71 39.09
C ALA A 357 10.71 13.69 39.86
N GLY A 358 11.15 14.75 39.20
CA GLY A 358 12.06 15.75 39.75
C GLY A 358 11.94 17.09 39.04
N SER A 359 12.88 18.00 39.32
CA SER A 359 13.00 19.25 38.58
C SER A 359 13.42 19.02 37.13
N VAL A 360 13.22 20.02 36.26
CA VAL A 360 13.61 19.93 34.84
C VAL A 360 15.11 19.63 34.70
N GLU A 361 15.93 20.29 35.50
CA GLU A 361 17.39 20.15 35.53
C GLU A 361 17.82 18.76 36.00
N GLU A 362 17.17 18.22 37.04
CA GLU A 362 17.45 16.86 37.54
C GLU A 362 17.12 15.77 36.51
N VAL A 363 16.00 15.93 35.80
CA VAL A 363 15.57 15.00 34.76
C VAL A 363 16.55 15.05 33.58
N ILE A 364 16.91 16.25 33.12
CA ILE A 364 17.86 16.46 32.02
C ILE A 364 19.24 15.88 32.36
N ALA A 365 19.76 16.10 33.56
CA ALA A 365 21.08 15.62 33.97
C ALA A 365 21.14 14.08 34.11
N SER A 366 19.99 13.44 34.31
CA SER A 366 19.91 12.01 34.60
C SER A 366 19.58 11.13 33.39
N ALA A 367 18.92 11.68 32.37
CA ALA A 367 18.43 10.91 31.23
C ALA A 367 19.46 10.78 30.09
N ASP A 368 19.34 9.68 29.33
CA ASP A 368 20.11 9.43 28.11
C ASP A 368 19.32 9.88 26.87
N LEU A 369 17.99 9.84 26.93
CA LEU A 369 17.08 10.38 25.90
C LEU A 369 16.08 11.33 26.57
N ILE A 370 16.00 12.58 26.10
CA ILE A 370 15.07 13.58 26.64
C ILE A 370 14.05 13.96 25.58
N ILE A 371 12.77 13.97 25.97
CA ILE A 371 11.64 14.36 25.13
C ILE A 371 11.01 15.64 25.67
N LEU A 372 10.97 16.68 24.84
CA LEU A 372 10.30 17.95 25.13
C LEU A 372 8.85 17.91 24.63
N ALA A 373 7.91 17.76 25.56
CA ALA A 373 6.46 17.80 25.34
C ALA A 373 5.85 19.06 26.00
N VAL A 374 6.39 20.21 25.58
CA VAL A 374 5.97 21.54 26.00
C VAL A 374 5.44 22.35 24.80
N PRO A 375 4.66 23.43 25.02
CA PRO A 375 4.20 24.30 23.93
C PRO A 375 5.36 24.87 23.09
N PRO A 376 5.14 25.15 21.78
CA PRO A 376 6.20 25.57 20.87
C PRO A 376 7.01 26.78 21.34
N LEU A 377 6.34 27.81 21.88
CA LEU A 377 7.01 29.04 22.36
C LEU A 377 7.71 28.86 23.72
N ALA A 378 7.43 27.78 24.45
CA ALA A 378 8.14 27.46 25.69
C ALA A 378 9.44 26.69 25.42
N LEU A 379 9.54 26.00 24.29
CA LEU A 379 10.64 25.11 23.93
C LEU A 379 12.02 25.79 23.96
N PRO A 380 12.23 27.02 23.41
CA PRO A 380 13.54 27.67 23.42
C PRO A 380 14.15 27.82 24.82
N LYS A 381 13.34 28.06 25.85
CA LYS A 381 13.78 28.18 27.25
C LYS A 381 14.37 26.87 27.79
N HIS A 382 13.97 25.73 27.24
CA HIS A 382 14.48 24.42 27.63
C HIS A 382 15.75 24.03 26.86
N LEU A 383 15.96 24.53 25.63
CA LEU A 383 17.17 24.24 24.85
C LEU A 383 18.45 24.66 25.61
N SER A 384 18.46 25.84 26.22
CA SER A 384 19.59 26.31 27.03
C SER A 384 19.88 25.38 28.22
N LYS A 385 18.84 24.83 28.86
CA LYS A 385 19.00 23.88 29.96
C LYS A 385 19.52 22.53 29.49
N LEU A 386 19.08 22.07 28.32
CA LEU A 386 19.57 20.82 27.71
C LEU A 386 21.06 20.90 27.41
N GLN A 387 21.56 21.99 26.82
CA GLN A 387 22.99 22.14 26.56
C GLN A 387 23.82 22.24 27.85
N GLN A 388 23.32 22.97 28.86
CA GLN A 388 24.07 23.20 30.11
C GLN A 388 24.12 21.99 31.05
N HIS A 389 23.04 21.20 31.10
CA HIS A 389 22.89 20.14 32.11
C HIS A 389 22.75 18.74 31.52
N GLY A 390 22.48 18.61 30.22
CA GLY A 390 22.33 17.31 29.56
C GLY A 390 23.65 16.55 29.53
N LYS A 391 23.57 15.21 29.54
CA LYS A 391 24.78 14.39 29.41
C LYS A 391 25.45 14.64 28.05
N PRO A 392 26.78 14.51 27.94
CA PRO A 392 27.51 14.68 26.69
C PRO A 392 27.00 13.77 25.55
N GLU A 393 26.52 12.58 25.87
CA GLU A 393 26.03 11.59 24.89
C GLU A 393 24.49 11.52 24.82
N ALA A 394 23.78 12.40 25.54
CA ALA A 394 22.31 12.36 25.55
C ALA A 394 21.72 12.74 24.19
N VAL A 395 20.65 12.06 23.80
CA VAL A 395 19.85 12.37 22.61
C VAL A 395 18.63 13.19 23.03
N PHE A 396 18.24 14.15 22.19
CA PHE A 396 17.13 15.05 22.47
C PHE A 396 16.10 14.99 21.36
N THR A 397 14.83 15.10 21.70
CA THR A 397 13.74 15.23 20.74
C THR A 397 12.61 16.07 21.31
N ASP A 398 11.65 16.40 20.47
CA ASP A 398 10.47 17.17 20.83
C ASP A 398 9.21 16.54 20.21
N VAL A 399 8.05 17.08 20.54
CA VAL A 399 6.74 16.69 19.96
C VAL A 399 5.93 17.88 19.41
N SER A 400 6.56 19.05 19.26
CA SER A 400 5.95 20.29 18.74
C SER A 400 5.37 20.10 17.35
N SER A 401 4.26 20.81 17.09
CA SER A 401 3.62 20.87 15.79
C SER A 401 4.23 21.89 14.82
N VAL A 402 5.30 22.59 15.22
CA VAL A 402 6.04 23.56 14.40
C VAL A 402 7.53 23.30 14.50
N LYS A 403 8.24 23.22 13.36
CA LYS A 403 9.62 22.73 13.29
C LYS A 403 10.65 23.77 12.85
N SER A 404 10.27 24.70 11.98
CA SER A 404 11.18 25.78 11.55
C SER A 404 11.52 26.70 12.71
N HIS A 405 10.57 26.95 13.61
CA HIS A 405 10.84 27.67 14.86
C HIS A 405 11.92 26.98 15.71
N ILE A 406 11.87 25.66 15.85
CA ILE A 406 12.85 24.90 16.65
C ILE A 406 14.23 24.94 16.00
N THR A 407 14.29 24.62 14.71
CA THR A 407 15.57 24.59 13.97
C THR A 407 16.22 25.97 13.89
N ALA A 408 15.45 27.05 13.78
CA ALA A 408 15.96 28.41 13.86
C ALA A 408 16.62 28.71 15.23
N ASN A 409 15.99 28.28 16.33
CA ASN A 409 16.57 28.47 17.66
C ASN A 409 17.80 27.57 17.91
N LEU A 410 17.85 26.37 17.33
CA LEU A 410 19.02 25.47 17.44
C LEU A 410 20.28 26.02 16.77
N ALA A 411 20.14 26.97 15.84
CA ALA A 411 21.27 27.59 15.14
C ALA A 411 22.18 28.43 16.07
N ASP A 412 21.64 28.89 17.22
CA ASP A 412 22.38 29.67 18.21
C ASP A 412 23.18 28.80 19.20
N PHE A 413 23.11 27.47 19.08
CA PHE A 413 23.75 26.51 19.97
C PHE A 413 24.95 25.80 19.34
N GLU A 414 25.75 25.12 20.16
CA GLU A 414 26.94 24.40 19.68
C GLU A 414 26.56 23.27 18.72
N THR A 415 27.30 23.11 17.63
CA THR A 415 27.01 22.09 16.60
C THR A 415 26.96 20.67 17.18
N GLU A 416 27.82 20.36 18.16
CA GLU A 416 27.82 19.07 18.85
C GLU A 416 26.51 18.82 19.61
N PHE A 417 25.96 19.85 20.27
CA PHE A 417 24.66 19.78 20.92
C PHE A 417 23.53 19.65 19.89
N SER A 418 23.49 20.55 18.90
CA SER A 418 22.45 20.56 17.87
C SER A 418 22.42 19.26 17.06
N SER A 419 23.57 18.62 16.84
CA SER A 419 23.65 17.32 16.16
C SER A 419 22.87 16.19 16.87
N ARG A 420 22.65 16.31 18.18
CA ARG A 420 21.95 15.32 19.00
C ARG A 420 20.47 15.64 19.22
N PHE A 421 19.99 16.79 18.75
CA PHE A 421 18.59 17.19 18.84
C PHE A 421 17.85 16.84 17.55
N VAL A 422 17.00 15.82 17.58
CA VAL A 422 16.23 15.36 16.42
C VAL A 422 14.76 15.74 16.58
N PRO A 423 14.26 16.75 15.85
CA PRO A 423 12.88 17.19 16.02
C PRO A 423 11.86 16.16 15.50
N GLY A 424 10.75 16.01 16.22
CA GLY A 424 9.70 15.02 15.90
C GLY A 424 8.28 15.52 16.14
N HIS A 425 7.32 15.20 15.27
CA HIS A 425 5.91 15.60 15.44
C HIS A 425 5.01 14.37 15.31
N PRO A 426 4.41 13.89 16.41
CA PRO A 426 3.37 12.88 16.32
C PRO A 426 2.09 13.49 15.73
N ILE A 427 1.60 12.95 14.61
CA ILE A 427 0.28 13.28 14.05
C ILE A 427 -0.79 12.47 14.79
N ALA A 428 -0.87 12.74 16.09
CA ALA A 428 -1.78 12.13 17.02
C ALA A 428 -2.19 13.20 18.04
N GLY A 429 -3.49 13.35 18.26
CA GLY A 429 -4.03 14.37 19.13
C GLY A 429 -5.52 14.22 19.33
N SER A 430 -6.03 14.81 20.39
CA SER A 430 -7.45 14.94 20.71
C SER A 430 -7.70 16.37 21.15
N GLU A 431 -8.96 16.81 21.05
CA GLU A 431 -9.47 18.02 21.68
C GLU A 431 -9.35 18.00 23.22
N LYS A 432 -9.07 16.83 23.82
CA LYS A 432 -8.85 16.64 25.26
C LYS A 432 -7.41 16.91 25.67
N SER A 433 -7.22 17.41 26.89
CA SER A 433 -5.91 17.80 27.43
C SER A 433 -5.57 17.09 28.75
N GLY A 434 -4.29 17.18 29.16
CA GLY A 434 -3.80 16.68 30.45
C GLY A 434 -3.44 15.19 30.48
N TYR A 435 -2.70 14.79 31.53
CA TYR A 435 -2.20 13.41 31.72
C TYR A 435 -3.32 12.37 31.81
N VAL A 436 -4.47 12.71 32.39
CA VAL A 436 -5.64 11.81 32.48
C VAL A 436 -6.18 11.40 31.10
N SER A 437 -5.90 12.19 30.06
CA SER A 437 -6.28 11.88 28.68
C SER A 437 -5.23 11.05 27.93
N ALA A 438 -4.09 10.74 28.57
CA ALA A 438 -3.03 9.94 27.99
C ALA A 438 -3.47 8.48 27.79
N LYS A 439 -2.99 7.89 26.69
CA LYS A 439 -3.22 6.49 26.31
C LYS A 439 -1.92 5.81 25.87
N PRO A 440 -1.60 4.60 26.34
CA PRO A 440 -0.40 3.88 25.92
C PRO A 440 -0.37 3.55 24.42
N GLU A 441 -1.54 3.33 23.81
CA GLU A 441 -1.71 2.97 22.40
C GLU A 441 -1.90 4.18 21.47
N LEU A 442 -1.74 5.42 21.96
CA LEU A 442 -2.08 6.64 21.21
C LEU A 442 -1.39 6.71 19.84
N PHE A 443 -0.16 6.21 19.75
CA PHE A 443 0.67 6.31 18.54
C PHE A 443 0.65 5.05 17.67
N GLU A 444 -0.04 3.98 18.09
CA GLU A 444 -0.11 2.74 17.31
C GLU A 444 -0.75 3.01 15.93
N ARG A 445 -0.02 2.71 14.85
CA ARG A 445 -0.40 2.97 13.45
C ARG A 445 -0.71 4.45 13.15
N ARG A 446 -0.23 5.37 13.99
CA ARG A 446 -0.27 6.82 13.72
C ARG A 446 1.05 7.25 13.11
N ARG A 447 0.98 8.29 12.27
CA ARG A 447 2.18 8.86 11.64
C ARG A 447 2.91 9.74 12.63
N VAL A 448 4.23 9.62 12.66
CA VAL A 448 5.14 10.55 13.32
C VAL A 448 6.09 11.07 12.26
N ILE A 449 6.27 12.38 12.21
CA ILE A 449 7.17 13.03 11.28
C ILE A 449 8.44 13.44 12.00
N LEU A 450 9.58 12.89 11.60
CA LEU A 450 10.89 13.39 11.99
C LEU A 450 11.34 14.47 11.00
N THR A 451 11.90 15.56 11.51
CA THR A 451 12.50 16.61 10.69
C THR A 451 13.97 16.81 11.02
N PRO A 452 14.81 15.80 10.74
CA PRO A 452 16.24 15.92 11.00
C PRO A 452 16.87 16.98 10.08
N HIS A 453 17.81 17.75 10.61
CA HIS A 453 18.59 18.77 9.92
C HIS A 453 20.00 18.27 9.57
N ALA A 454 20.72 19.06 8.78
CA ALA A 454 21.98 18.65 8.15
C ALA A 454 23.07 18.21 9.15
N ASP A 455 23.09 18.78 10.35
CA ASP A 455 24.08 18.49 11.38
C ASP A 455 23.71 17.29 12.24
N ASN A 456 22.52 16.70 12.08
CA ASN A 456 22.10 15.62 12.95
C ASN A 456 22.99 14.39 12.80
N SER A 457 23.42 13.87 13.96
CA SER A 457 24.11 12.59 14.01
C SER A 457 23.13 11.46 13.62
N VAL A 458 23.62 10.56 12.79
CA VAL A 458 22.87 9.36 12.38
C VAL A 458 22.42 8.53 13.59
N ALA A 459 23.26 8.45 14.62
CA ALA A 459 22.95 7.71 15.84
C ALA A 459 21.75 8.29 16.59
N ALA A 460 21.68 9.62 16.75
CA ALA A 460 20.54 10.28 17.37
C ALA A 460 19.25 10.07 16.56
N VAL A 461 19.32 10.20 15.23
CA VAL A 461 18.15 9.99 14.34
C VAL A 461 17.65 8.55 14.44
N ALA A 462 18.56 7.56 14.43
CA ALA A 462 18.20 6.16 14.59
C ALA A 462 17.56 5.88 15.95
N GLU A 463 18.06 6.47 17.04
CA GLU A 463 17.51 6.30 18.38
C GLU A 463 16.09 6.86 18.51
N VAL A 464 15.85 8.08 18.02
CA VAL A 464 14.50 8.69 18.03
C VAL A 464 13.55 7.93 17.11
N HIS A 465 14.02 7.47 15.95
CA HIS A 465 13.24 6.61 15.06
C HIS A 465 12.82 5.30 15.74
N LEU A 466 13.76 4.64 16.43
CA LEU A 466 13.48 3.40 17.16
C LEU A 466 12.48 3.61 18.30
N MET A 467 12.59 4.71 19.04
CA MET A 467 11.62 5.09 20.07
C MET A 467 10.20 5.16 19.50
N TRP A 468 10.00 5.89 18.39
CA TRP A 468 8.67 6.00 17.79
C TRP A 468 8.17 4.68 17.22
N ARG A 469 9.04 3.87 16.60
CA ARG A 469 8.67 2.51 16.17
C ARG A 469 8.25 1.61 17.32
N ALA A 470 8.92 1.70 18.47
CA ALA A 470 8.61 0.94 19.67
C ALA A 470 7.25 1.31 20.28
N LEU A 471 6.78 2.54 20.00
CA LEU A 471 5.43 3.01 20.32
C LEU A 471 4.38 2.64 19.26
N GLY A 472 4.75 1.83 18.26
CA GLY A 472 3.86 1.39 17.19
C GLY A 472 3.61 2.42 16.09
N ALA A 473 4.34 3.54 16.07
CA ALA A 473 4.14 4.60 15.10
C ALA A 473 4.71 4.26 13.71
N GLU A 474 4.15 4.88 12.68
CA GLU A 474 4.69 4.94 11.33
C GLU A 474 5.57 6.19 11.20
N VAL A 475 6.89 6.00 11.11
CA VAL A 475 7.84 7.12 11.11
C VAL A 475 8.11 7.59 9.68
N LEU A 476 7.90 8.87 9.43
CA LEU A 476 8.15 9.56 8.15
C LEU A 476 9.24 10.62 8.34
N GLY A 477 9.93 10.97 7.25
CA GLY A 477 10.94 12.05 7.26
C GLY A 477 10.58 13.15 6.28
N MET A 478 10.69 14.41 6.70
CA MET A 478 10.62 15.59 5.82
C MET A 478 11.50 16.73 6.35
N THR A 479 11.74 17.77 5.56
CA THR A 479 12.43 18.96 6.06
C THR A 479 11.52 19.79 6.97
N SER A 480 12.09 20.59 7.87
CA SER A 480 11.31 21.45 8.79
C SER A 480 10.44 22.48 8.05
N ALA A 481 10.96 23.10 7.00
CA ALA A 481 10.21 24.03 6.17
C ALA A 481 9.01 23.33 5.49
N ARG A 482 9.25 22.17 4.87
CA ARG A 482 8.19 21.41 4.19
C ARG A 482 7.12 20.92 5.16
N HIS A 483 7.54 20.49 6.35
CA HIS A 483 6.62 20.15 7.43
C HIS A 483 5.69 21.32 7.75
N ASP A 484 6.25 22.49 8.02
CA ASP A 484 5.47 23.65 8.42
C ASP A 484 4.54 24.15 7.30
N GLU A 485 4.95 24.09 6.04
CA GLU A 485 4.09 24.34 4.87
C GLU A 485 2.90 23.38 4.79
N VAL A 486 3.16 22.07 4.89
CA VAL A 486 2.12 21.05 4.80
C VAL A 486 1.14 21.21 5.97
N LEU A 487 1.64 21.35 7.19
CA LEU A 487 0.79 21.50 8.37
C LEU A 487 0.05 22.84 8.40
N ALA A 488 0.62 23.91 7.84
CA ALA A 488 -0.10 25.16 7.62
C ALA A 488 -1.36 24.94 6.76
N ALA A 489 -1.24 24.18 5.66
CA ALA A 489 -2.36 23.91 4.77
C ALA A 489 -3.35 22.87 5.32
N THR A 490 -2.87 21.80 5.95
CA THR A 490 -3.72 20.66 6.33
C THR A 490 -4.25 20.72 7.77
N SER A 491 -3.66 21.56 8.63
CA SER A 491 -3.99 21.65 10.05
C SER A 491 -4.25 23.09 10.50
N HIS A 492 -3.31 24.01 10.29
CA HIS A 492 -3.40 25.36 10.86
C HIS A 492 -4.48 26.20 10.21
N LEU A 493 -4.50 26.28 8.87
CA LEU A 493 -5.52 27.03 8.14
C LEU A 493 -6.94 26.55 8.46
N PRO A 494 -7.26 25.23 8.48
CA PRO A 494 -8.56 24.75 8.96
C PRO A 494 -8.94 25.26 10.37
N HIS A 495 -8.02 25.25 11.34
CA HIS A 495 -8.29 25.77 12.68
C HIS A 495 -8.51 27.28 12.68
N LEU A 496 -7.68 28.03 11.94
CA LEU A 496 -7.81 29.48 11.80
C LEU A 496 -9.18 29.84 11.21
N LEU A 497 -9.60 29.13 10.16
CA LEU A 497 -10.90 29.33 9.53
C LEU A 497 -12.05 28.99 10.49
N ALA A 498 -11.96 27.87 11.23
CA ALA A 498 -12.96 27.50 12.22
C ALA A 498 -13.11 28.57 13.32
N TYR A 499 -12.00 29.05 13.92
CA TYR A 499 -12.04 30.15 14.88
C TYR A 499 -12.63 31.42 14.26
N SER A 500 -12.18 31.81 13.06
CA SER A 500 -12.63 33.04 12.40
C SER A 500 -14.12 33.03 12.08
N ILE A 501 -14.69 31.88 11.70
CA ILE A 501 -16.11 31.79 11.35
C ILE A 501 -16.99 31.88 12.60
N VAL A 502 -16.56 31.25 13.70
CA VAL A 502 -17.28 31.35 14.98
C VAL A 502 -17.22 32.79 15.49
N ASP A 503 -16.05 33.41 15.45
CA ASP A 503 -15.85 34.81 15.87
C ASP A 503 -16.65 35.80 15.00
N LEU A 504 -16.64 35.62 13.68
CA LEU A 504 -17.41 36.46 12.75
C LEU A 504 -18.91 36.43 13.08
N LEU A 505 -19.47 35.25 13.37
CA LEU A 505 -20.90 35.11 13.66
C LEU A 505 -21.28 35.63 15.05
N LEU A 506 -20.38 35.62 16.02
CA LEU A 506 -20.60 36.24 17.33
C LEU A 506 -20.80 37.76 17.23
N HIS A 507 -20.18 38.40 16.24
CA HIS A 507 -20.18 39.85 16.05
C HIS A 507 -21.24 40.35 15.06
N GLN A 508 -22.15 39.48 14.56
CA GLN A 508 -23.29 39.91 13.75
C GLN A 508 -24.53 40.21 14.60
N ASP A 509 -25.32 41.20 14.18
CA ASP A 509 -26.65 41.44 14.73
C ASP A 509 -27.51 40.17 14.56
N ALA A 510 -28.15 39.71 15.65
CA ALA A 510 -28.91 38.45 15.74
C ALA A 510 -28.08 37.13 15.81
N SER A 511 -26.89 37.16 16.41
CA SER A 511 -26.04 35.97 16.63
C SER A 511 -26.78 34.76 17.26
N GLU A 512 -27.69 34.97 18.22
CA GLU A 512 -28.50 33.89 18.81
C GLU A 512 -29.42 33.16 17.81
N GLU A 513 -29.96 33.87 16.82
CA GLU A 513 -30.77 33.27 15.75
C GLU A 513 -29.87 32.51 14.76
N VAL A 514 -28.71 33.05 14.41
CA VAL A 514 -27.76 32.41 13.50
C VAL A 514 -27.28 31.06 14.05
N PHE A 515 -26.93 30.99 15.34
CA PHE A 515 -26.55 29.72 15.98
C PHE A 515 -27.74 28.76 16.14
N ARG A 516 -28.97 29.26 16.28
CA ARG A 516 -30.19 28.43 16.34
C ARG A 516 -30.48 27.69 15.03
N TYR A 517 -30.11 28.28 13.89
CA TYR A 517 -30.28 27.68 12.56
C TYR A 517 -29.02 26.99 12.02
N ALA A 518 -27.92 27.02 12.76
CA ALA A 518 -26.69 26.33 12.40
C ALA A 518 -26.89 24.80 12.45
N ALA A 519 -27.10 24.18 11.29
CA ALA A 519 -27.27 22.74 11.14
C ALA A 519 -25.94 21.96 11.33
N GLY A 520 -26.00 20.63 11.27
CA GLY A 520 -24.86 19.73 11.52
C GLY A 520 -23.57 20.07 10.76
N GLY A 521 -23.67 20.59 9.53
CA GLY A 521 -22.49 20.99 8.75
C GLY A 521 -21.68 22.14 9.37
N PHE A 522 -22.33 23.08 10.05
CA PHE A 522 -21.63 24.14 10.80
C PHE A 522 -20.94 23.56 12.03
N ALA A 523 -21.65 22.74 12.81
CA ALA A 523 -21.09 22.08 14.00
C ALA A 523 -19.87 21.20 13.65
N ASP A 524 -19.92 20.47 12.53
CA ASP A 524 -18.81 19.63 12.07
C ASP A 524 -17.58 20.46 11.66
N PHE A 525 -17.81 21.59 10.98
CA PHE A 525 -16.75 22.51 10.56
C PHE A 525 -16.13 23.26 11.74
N SER A 526 -16.95 23.77 12.67
CA SER A 526 -16.52 24.56 13.81
C SER A 526 -16.04 23.73 15.01
N ARG A 527 -16.23 22.40 15.00
CA ARG A 527 -15.85 21.49 16.10
C ARG A 527 -14.42 21.69 16.58
N ILE A 528 -13.49 21.94 15.66
CA ILE A 528 -12.06 22.07 15.96
C ILE A 528 -11.70 23.41 16.62
N ALA A 529 -12.59 24.40 16.59
CA ALA A 529 -12.42 25.67 17.34
C ALA A 529 -12.53 25.47 18.86
N SER A 530 -13.03 24.31 19.33
CA SER A 530 -13.03 23.95 20.76
C SER A 530 -11.65 23.53 21.29
N SER A 531 -10.62 23.56 20.45
CA SER A 531 -9.25 23.23 20.85
C SER A 531 -8.66 24.30 21.80
N ASN A 532 -7.52 24.01 22.44
CA ASN A 532 -6.87 24.93 23.36
C ASN A 532 -6.38 26.21 22.66
N ALA A 533 -6.97 27.36 23.02
CA ALA A 533 -6.70 28.64 22.37
C ALA A 533 -5.25 29.15 22.55
N GLN A 534 -4.64 28.94 23.72
CA GLN A 534 -3.25 29.36 23.96
C GLN A 534 -2.29 28.56 23.08
N MET A 535 -2.45 27.25 23.02
CA MET A 535 -1.64 26.38 22.16
C MET A 535 -1.76 26.78 20.69
N TRP A 536 -2.98 27.03 20.20
CA TRP A 536 -3.18 27.44 18.81
C TRP A 536 -2.63 28.84 18.51
N SER A 537 -2.74 29.78 19.44
CA SER A 537 -2.07 31.08 19.35
C SER A 537 -0.55 30.90 19.20
N ASP A 538 0.07 30.09 20.06
CA ASP A 538 1.50 29.78 20.00
C ASP A 538 1.90 29.15 18.65
N ILE A 539 1.07 28.24 18.12
CA ILE A 539 1.30 27.60 16.82
C ILE A 539 1.27 28.62 15.67
N PHE A 540 0.28 29.52 15.65
CA PHE A 540 0.16 30.53 14.59
C PHE A 540 1.30 31.54 14.65
N VAL A 541 1.74 31.93 15.86
CA VAL A 541 2.91 32.81 16.04
C VAL A 541 4.19 32.11 15.61
N ALA A 542 4.38 30.84 16.01
CA ALA A 542 5.58 30.08 15.68
C ALA A 542 5.67 29.71 14.19
N ASN A 543 4.54 29.53 13.51
CA ASN A 543 4.46 29.19 12.09
C ASN A 543 3.82 30.31 11.25
N SER A 544 4.15 31.57 11.55
CA SER A 544 3.53 32.74 10.91
C SER A 544 3.71 32.73 9.39
N ASP A 545 4.92 32.46 8.92
CA ASP A 545 5.28 32.64 7.51
C ASP A 545 4.55 31.65 6.60
N ALA A 546 4.55 30.36 6.95
CA ALA A 546 3.84 29.35 6.17
C ALA A 546 2.32 29.52 6.26
N THR A 547 1.81 29.93 7.42
CA THR A 547 0.38 30.20 7.62
C THR A 547 -0.07 31.41 6.80
N ASP A 548 0.71 32.50 6.79
CA ASP A 548 0.44 33.70 5.98
C ASP A 548 0.46 33.38 4.47
N ALA A 549 1.44 32.60 4.02
CA ALA A 549 1.53 32.19 2.62
C ALA A 549 0.26 31.44 2.17
N ILE A 550 -0.17 30.41 2.91
CA ILE A 550 -1.37 29.65 2.54
C ILE A 550 -2.65 30.46 2.72
N LEU A 551 -2.73 31.32 3.73
CA LEU A 551 -3.86 32.23 3.94
C LEU A 551 -3.99 33.22 2.79
N THR A 552 -2.88 33.78 2.31
CA THR A 552 -2.84 34.66 1.13
C THR A 552 -3.38 33.95 -0.12
N HIS A 553 -2.98 32.69 -0.33
CA HIS A 553 -3.53 31.86 -1.42
C HIS A 553 -5.05 31.63 -1.25
N TYR A 554 -5.50 31.34 -0.04
CA TYR A 554 -6.92 31.13 0.26
C TYR A 554 -7.75 32.41 0.07
N ILE A 555 -7.25 33.57 0.48
CA ILE A 555 -7.91 34.88 0.27
C ILE A 555 -8.07 35.16 -1.22
N ARG A 556 -7.03 34.90 -2.03
CA ARG A 556 -7.12 35.05 -3.49
C ARG A 556 -8.20 34.13 -4.07
N TYR A 557 -8.24 32.88 -3.62
CA TYR A 557 -9.24 31.89 -4.03
C TYR A 557 -10.67 32.30 -3.64
N LEU A 558 -10.87 32.87 -2.45
CA LEU A 558 -12.15 33.44 -2.05
C LEU A 558 -12.54 34.65 -2.91
N GLY A 559 -11.56 35.46 -3.32
CA GLY A 559 -11.77 36.56 -4.27
C GLY A 559 -12.29 36.07 -5.62
N ASP A 560 -11.71 34.99 -6.15
CA ASP A 560 -12.16 34.36 -7.40
C ASP A 560 -13.58 33.80 -7.25
N LEU A 561 -13.87 33.08 -6.16
CA LEU A 561 -15.22 32.58 -5.85
C LEU A 561 -16.24 33.71 -5.74
N LYS A 562 -15.89 34.81 -5.06
CA LYS A 562 -16.73 36.00 -4.96
C LYS A 562 -17.07 36.56 -6.34
N GLN A 563 -16.07 36.70 -7.23
CA GLN A 563 -16.31 37.17 -8.61
C GLN A 563 -17.25 36.25 -9.39
N LEU A 564 -17.09 34.92 -9.27
CA LEU A 564 -17.99 33.96 -9.92
C LEU A 564 -19.43 34.10 -9.43
N ILE A 565 -19.64 34.33 -8.13
CA ILE A 565 -20.95 34.53 -7.51
C ILE A 565 -21.56 35.87 -7.98
N GLU A 566 -20.81 36.96 -7.92
CA GLU A 566 -21.26 38.30 -8.36
C GLU A 566 -21.66 38.29 -9.85
N ARG A 567 -20.91 37.57 -10.68
CA ARG A 567 -21.18 37.41 -12.12
C ARG A 567 -22.18 36.30 -12.44
N ARG A 568 -22.69 35.56 -11.44
CA ARG A 568 -23.65 34.45 -11.58
C ARG A 568 -23.18 33.34 -12.53
N GLN A 569 -21.89 33.01 -12.53
CA GLN A 569 -21.28 32.01 -13.40
C GLN A 569 -21.48 30.57 -12.89
N GLY A 570 -22.70 30.05 -13.02
CA GLY A 570 -23.09 28.74 -12.48
C GLY A 570 -22.31 27.54 -13.07
N HIS A 571 -21.92 27.59 -14.35
CA HIS A 571 -21.14 26.51 -14.99
C HIS A 571 -19.74 26.41 -14.39
N ASP A 572 -19.06 27.53 -14.20
CA ASP A 572 -17.70 27.58 -13.66
C ASP A 572 -17.67 27.18 -12.18
N LEU A 573 -18.69 27.60 -11.39
CA LEU A 573 -18.88 27.14 -10.02
C LEU A 573 -19.06 25.62 -9.93
N LYS A 574 -19.87 25.03 -10.83
CA LYS A 574 -20.07 23.58 -10.88
C LYS A 574 -18.76 22.85 -11.18
N LEU A 575 -17.98 23.31 -12.16
CA LEU A 575 -16.67 22.72 -12.50
C LEU A 575 -15.72 22.77 -11.31
N LEU A 576 -15.67 23.91 -10.60
CA LEU A 576 -14.82 24.10 -9.43
C LEU A 576 -15.23 23.16 -8.29
N PHE A 577 -16.53 23.08 -7.95
CA PHE A 577 -17.02 22.20 -6.90
C PHE A 577 -16.84 20.72 -7.24
N GLN A 578 -17.02 20.35 -8.51
CA GLN A 578 -16.79 18.98 -8.95
C GLN A 578 -15.32 18.58 -8.79
N ARG A 579 -14.37 19.44 -9.18
CA ARG A 579 -12.94 19.19 -8.96
C ARG A 579 -12.61 18.99 -7.48
N ALA A 580 -13.18 19.80 -6.60
CA ALA A 580 -12.98 19.68 -5.15
C ALA A 580 -13.60 18.37 -4.60
N LYS A 581 -14.78 17.99 -5.09
CA LYS A 581 -15.44 16.72 -4.75
C LYS A 581 -14.61 15.53 -5.21
N ASP A 582 -14.18 15.50 -6.46
CA ASP A 582 -13.39 14.40 -7.03
C ASP A 582 -12.06 14.23 -6.27
N ALA A 583 -11.39 15.34 -5.95
CA ALA A 583 -10.18 15.32 -5.14
C ALA A 583 -10.41 14.72 -3.75
N ARG A 584 -11.52 15.08 -3.08
CA ARG A 584 -11.89 14.54 -1.77
C ARG A 584 -12.25 13.06 -1.82
N ASP A 585 -13.08 12.66 -2.78
CA ASP A 585 -13.54 11.28 -2.91
C ASP A 585 -12.36 10.34 -3.18
N ASN A 586 -11.46 10.75 -4.08
CA ASN A 586 -10.22 10.02 -4.35
C ASN A 586 -9.30 9.97 -3.11
N PHE A 587 -9.21 11.05 -2.34
CA PHE A 587 -8.43 11.08 -1.11
C PHE A 587 -8.98 10.11 -0.03
N ILE A 588 -10.30 10.05 0.16
CA ILE A 588 -10.96 9.18 1.16
C ILE A 588 -10.80 7.70 0.79
N VAL A 589 -10.91 7.34 -0.49
CA VAL A 589 -10.71 5.97 -0.98
C VAL A 589 -9.27 5.51 -0.77
N ASN A 590 -8.29 6.39 -1.04
CA ASN A 590 -6.87 6.06 -0.93
C ASN A 590 -6.35 6.04 0.53
N HIS A 591 -6.92 6.83 1.44
CA HIS A 591 -6.47 6.85 2.85
C HIS A 591 -6.96 5.67 3.69
N ARG A 592 -8.06 4.99 3.32
CA ARG A 592 -8.53 3.78 4.02
C ARG A 592 -7.79 2.51 3.61
N ASN A 593 -7.05 2.53 2.51
CA ASN A 593 -6.32 1.39 1.95
C ASN A 593 -4.87 1.76 1.60
N LEU A 594 -4.01 1.92 2.62
CA LEU A 594 -2.57 2.16 2.42
C LEU A 594 -1.78 0.90 1.99
N SER A 595 -2.44 -0.25 1.89
CA SER A 595 -1.95 -1.45 1.19
C SER A 595 -2.41 -1.52 -0.27
N ARG A 596 -3.07 -0.49 -0.80
CA ARG A 596 -3.55 -0.43 -2.18
C ARG A 596 -3.49 1.00 -2.77
N ALA A 597 -2.40 1.71 -2.49
CA ALA A 597 -2.14 3.04 -3.02
C ALA A 597 -1.77 3.05 -4.52
N THR A 598 -2.45 2.27 -5.37
CA THR A 598 -2.41 2.45 -6.83
C THR A 598 -3.61 1.83 -7.54
N THR A 599 -4.82 1.92 -6.97
CA THR A 599 -5.99 2.01 -7.85
C THR A 599 -6.31 3.49 -8.00
N MET A 600 -5.47 4.21 -8.76
CA MET A 600 -6.03 5.29 -9.55
C MET A 600 -7.23 4.67 -10.25
N THR A 601 -8.41 5.23 -10.04
CA THR A 601 -9.53 5.03 -10.94
C THR A 601 -8.99 5.31 -12.34
N ASN A 602 -8.63 4.23 -13.05
CA ASN A 602 -8.08 4.25 -14.39
C ASN A 602 -9.19 4.75 -15.31
N TYR A 603 -9.40 6.06 -15.35
CA TYR A 603 -9.86 6.68 -16.58
C TYR A 603 -8.83 6.29 -17.62
N ALA A 604 -9.24 5.56 -18.66
CA ALA A 604 -8.37 5.20 -19.76
C ALA A 604 -7.79 6.49 -20.35
N LYS A 605 -6.54 6.82 -19.99
CA LYS A 605 -5.85 7.98 -20.53
C LYS A 605 -5.41 7.64 -21.94
N SER A 606 -5.78 8.48 -22.89
CA SER A 606 -5.30 8.39 -24.25
C SER A 606 -4.56 9.67 -24.63
N TYR A 607 -3.61 9.57 -25.54
CA TYR A 607 -2.89 10.71 -26.08
C TYR A 607 -3.41 11.01 -27.48
N LEU A 608 -3.79 12.26 -27.71
CA LEU A 608 -4.08 12.79 -29.04
C LEU A 608 -2.88 13.60 -29.51
N LEU A 609 -2.30 13.19 -30.62
CA LEU A 609 -1.13 13.81 -31.22
C LEU A 609 -1.47 14.39 -32.58
N ARG A 610 -1.03 15.63 -32.80
CA ARG A 610 -1.23 16.32 -34.07
C ARG A 610 -0.01 16.13 -34.98
N PRO A 611 -0.22 16.10 -36.31
CA PRO A 611 0.88 16.03 -37.26
C PRO A 611 1.76 17.27 -37.18
N GLY A 612 3.04 17.08 -37.47
CA GLY A 612 4.07 18.11 -37.42
C GLY A 612 4.55 18.44 -36.00
N GLY A 613 5.56 19.32 -35.93
CA GLY A 613 6.23 19.69 -34.70
C GLY A 613 7.60 20.31 -34.99
N SER A 614 8.27 20.75 -33.94
CA SER A 614 9.66 21.18 -33.98
C SER A 614 10.33 20.61 -32.74
N ILE A 615 11.57 20.15 -32.82
CA ILE A 615 12.31 19.68 -31.64
C ILE A 615 13.48 20.63 -31.40
N SER A 616 13.41 21.42 -30.34
CA SER A 616 14.50 22.35 -30.00
C SER A 616 14.59 22.67 -28.51
N GLY A 617 15.79 23.04 -28.07
CA GLY A 617 16.05 23.55 -26.72
C GLY A 617 16.91 22.62 -25.87
N ALA A 618 16.74 22.70 -24.56
CA ALA A 618 17.45 21.86 -23.60
C ALA A 618 16.49 21.30 -22.54
N LEU A 619 16.67 20.03 -22.18
CA LEU A 619 15.91 19.37 -21.13
C LEU A 619 16.77 18.35 -20.37
N ARG A 620 16.48 18.16 -19.08
CA ARG A 620 16.94 17.04 -18.27
C ARG A 620 15.75 16.10 -18.08
N VAL A 621 15.88 14.85 -18.53
CA VAL A 621 14.85 13.81 -18.30
C VAL A 621 14.93 13.32 -16.83
N PRO A 622 13.91 12.60 -16.32
CA PRO A 622 13.96 12.01 -14.99
C PRO A 622 15.18 11.09 -14.81
N GLY A 623 15.59 10.91 -13.55
CA GLY A 623 16.77 10.11 -13.22
C GLY A 623 16.64 8.63 -13.55
N ASP A 624 17.79 7.97 -13.68
CA ASP A 624 17.88 6.53 -13.93
C ASP A 624 17.21 5.72 -12.81
N LYS A 625 16.27 4.86 -13.22
CA LYS A 625 15.52 3.99 -12.30
C LYS A 625 16.43 3.02 -11.54
N SER A 626 17.39 2.41 -12.24
CA SER A 626 18.28 1.39 -11.67
C SER A 626 19.21 1.98 -10.62
N MET A 627 19.73 3.18 -10.87
CA MET A 627 20.53 3.94 -9.90
C MET A 627 19.68 4.46 -8.75
N SER A 628 18.45 4.91 -8.99
CA SER A 628 17.53 5.35 -7.92
C SER A 628 17.30 4.25 -6.88
N HIS A 629 17.05 3.00 -7.30
CA HIS A 629 16.96 1.86 -6.37
C HIS A 629 18.23 1.66 -5.54
N ARG A 630 19.38 1.69 -6.21
CA ARG A 630 20.69 1.43 -5.60
C ARG A 630 21.15 2.54 -4.67
N ALA A 631 20.86 3.79 -4.99
CA ALA A 631 21.12 4.94 -4.12
C ALA A 631 20.40 4.78 -2.78
N VAL A 632 19.15 4.27 -2.81
CA VAL A 632 18.38 3.96 -1.59
C VAL A 632 18.99 2.78 -0.84
N ILE A 633 19.29 1.67 -1.53
CA ILE A 633 19.85 0.46 -0.90
C ILE A 633 21.19 0.76 -0.23
N PHE A 634 22.15 1.31 -0.98
CA PHE A 634 23.49 1.57 -0.46
C PHE A 634 23.51 2.72 0.53
N GLY A 635 22.76 3.80 0.27
CA GLY A 635 22.64 4.92 1.21
C GLY A 635 22.05 4.50 2.55
N SER A 636 21.17 3.50 2.56
CA SER A 636 20.59 2.94 3.78
C SER A 636 21.58 2.08 4.57
N LEU A 637 22.47 1.36 3.89
CA LEU A 637 23.48 0.49 4.49
C LEU A 637 24.80 1.21 4.83
N ALA A 638 24.98 2.42 4.31
CA ALA A 638 26.18 3.21 4.51
C ALA A 638 26.28 3.79 5.93
N LYS A 639 27.51 4.08 6.35
CA LYS A 639 27.81 4.89 7.54
C LYS A 639 27.75 6.37 7.14
N GLY A 640 26.85 7.13 7.77
CA GLY A 640 26.71 8.58 7.53
C GLY A 640 25.42 8.96 6.81
N VAL A 641 25.37 10.18 6.28
CA VAL A 641 24.19 10.74 5.60
C VAL A 641 24.43 10.76 4.09
N THR A 642 23.60 10.04 3.33
CA THR A 642 23.64 10.03 1.87
C THR A 642 22.65 11.05 1.32
N ARG A 643 23.11 11.95 0.45
CA ARG A 643 22.26 12.94 -0.23
C ARG A 643 22.08 12.52 -1.68
N VAL A 644 20.83 12.40 -2.13
CA VAL A 644 20.51 12.01 -3.49
C VAL A 644 19.78 13.17 -4.17
N GLU A 645 20.26 13.59 -5.33
CA GLU A 645 19.56 14.49 -6.25
C GLU A 645 19.20 13.74 -7.53
N GLY A 646 18.28 14.27 -8.33
CA GLY A 646 17.85 13.62 -9.57
C GLY A 646 17.08 12.30 -9.37
N PHE A 647 16.65 11.94 -8.15
CA PHE A 647 15.96 10.69 -7.84
C PHE A 647 14.66 10.54 -8.65
N LEU A 648 14.44 9.34 -9.20
CA LEU A 648 13.21 9.03 -9.92
C LEU A 648 12.06 8.79 -8.93
N GLU A 649 11.08 9.69 -8.89
CA GLU A 649 9.84 9.55 -8.10
C GLU A 649 8.79 8.63 -8.77
N GLY A 650 9.25 7.52 -9.33
CA GLY A 650 8.39 6.47 -9.89
C GLY A 650 7.96 5.47 -8.80
N GLU A 651 6.81 4.82 -9.01
CA GLU A 651 6.22 3.86 -8.06
C GLU A 651 7.22 2.79 -7.60
N ASP A 652 8.00 2.24 -8.53
CA ASP A 652 9.05 1.25 -8.26
C ASP A 652 10.06 1.74 -7.21
N ALA A 653 10.59 2.94 -7.38
CA ALA A 653 11.62 3.50 -6.51
C ALA A 653 11.02 3.95 -5.16
N ILE A 654 9.79 4.47 -5.17
CA ILE A 654 9.04 4.81 -3.95
C ILE A 654 8.78 3.56 -3.10
N ASN A 655 8.44 2.42 -3.70
CA ASN A 655 8.28 1.16 -2.96
C ASN A 655 9.59 0.70 -2.31
N THR A 656 10.73 0.99 -2.93
CA THR A 656 12.05 0.73 -2.30
C THR A 656 12.28 1.65 -1.09
N VAL A 657 11.99 2.95 -1.23
CA VAL A 657 12.06 3.90 -0.09
C VAL A 657 11.16 3.44 1.07
N SER A 658 9.93 3.02 0.76
CA SER A 658 8.97 2.51 1.75
C SER A 658 9.49 1.25 2.46
N ALA A 659 10.12 0.34 1.72
CA ALA A 659 10.70 -0.86 2.31
C ALA A 659 11.81 -0.55 3.32
N PHE A 660 12.73 0.37 2.99
CA PHE A 660 13.80 0.75 3.91
C PHE A 660 13.30 1.56 5.11
N ARG A 661 12.27 2.39 4.94
CA ARG A 661 11.56 3.01 6.07
C ARG A 661 10.98 1.97 7.01
N GLU A 662 10.31 0.95 6.47
CA GLU A 662 9.76 -0.14 7.26
C GLU A 662 10.86 -1.02 7.89
N MET A 663 12.09 -1.00 7.38
CA MET A 663 13.26 -1.62 8.01
C MET A 663 14.03 -0.68 8.97
N GLY A 664 13.48 0.49 9.32
CA GLY A 664 14.02 1.35 10.37
C GLY A 664 14.94 2.47 9.89
N VAL A 665 15.03 2.70 8.57
CA VAL A 665 15.86 3.76 8.00
C VAL A 665 15.08 5.07 7.94
N THR A 666 15.67 6.16 8.43
CA THR A 666 15.08 7.49 8.27
C THR A 666 15.45 8.04 6.90
N ILE A 667 14.43 8.23 6.06
CA ILE A 667 14.57 8.80 4.72
C ILE A 667 13.68 10.03 4.61
N VAL A 668 14.29 11.20 4.38
CA VAL A 668 13.64 12.48 4.12
C VAL A 668 13.44 12.66 2.62
N GLY A 669 12.20 12.94 2.21
CA GLY A 669 11.80 13.02 0.80
C GLY A 669 11.20 11.71 0.25
N PRO A 670 11.16 11.48 -1.07
CA PRO A 670 11.66 12.39 -2.08
C PRO A 670 10.82 13.67 -2.15
N ASP A 671 11.48 14.79 -2.48
CA ASP A 671 10.84 16.05 -2.83
C ASP A 671 11.58 16.65 -4.03
N SER A 672 10.90 16.66 -5.18
CA SER A 672 11.46 17.22 -6.43
C SER A 672 12.79 16.57 -6.82
N GLY A 673 12.86 15.25 -6.72
CA GLY A 673 14.04 14.42 -7.00
C GLY A 673 15.11 14.46 -5.92
N LYS A 674 14.86 15.08 -4.76
CA LYS A 674 15.82 15.15 -3.65
C LYS A 674 15.46 14.18 -2.53
N LEU A 675 16.43 13.41 -2.08
CA LEU A 675 16.30 12.46 -0.98
C LEU A 675 17.48 12.63 -0.01
N THR A 676 17.23 12.55 1.30
CA THR A 676 18.30 12.45 2.30
C THR A 676 18.11 11.18 3.11
N ILE A 677 19.11 10.31 3.11
CA ILE A 677 19.08 9.00 3.74
C ILE A 677 20.06 8.98 4.90
N TYR A 678 19.54 8.72 6.10
CA TYR A 678 20.36 8.52 7.30
C TYR A 678 20.71 7.04 7.39
N GLY A 679 21.88 6.68 6.85
CA GLY A 679 22.31 5.30 6.70
C GLY A 679 22.54 4.62 8.05
N VAL A 680 21.98 3.43 8.23
CA VAL A 680 22.01 2.72 9.52
C VAL A 680 23.25 1.83 9.68
N GLY A 681 24.12 1.79 8.66
CA GLY A 681 25.25 0.86 8.61
C GLY A 681 24.83 -0.56 8.22
N MET A 682 25.83 -1.40 7.91
CA MET A 682 25.62 -2.78 7.42
C MET A 682 24.69 -3.60 8.31
N GLN A 683 24.83 -3.49 9.64
CA GLN A 683 24.06 -4.26 10.64
C GLN A 683 22.91 -3.46 11.27
N GLY A 684 22.54 -2.33 10.66
CA GLY A 684 21.60 -1.39 11.26
C GLY A 684 20.12 -1.66 10.97
N LEU A 685 19.82 -2.42 9.91
CA LEU A 685 18.44 -2.72 9.51
C LEU A 685 17.68 -3.46 10.62
N LYS A 686 16.37 -3.22 10.66
CA LYS A 686 15.44 -3.82 11.64
C LYS A 686 14.42 -4.68 10.93
N ALA A 687 13.94 -5.70 11.65
CA ALA A 687 12.89 -6.56 11.17
C ALA A 687 11.64 -5.72 10.78
N PRO A 688 11.10 -5.92 9.57
CA PRO A 688 9.89 -5.22 9.16
C PRO A 688 8.68 -5.75 9.95
N ARG A 689 7.73 -4.88 10.30
CA ARG A 689 6.51 -5.26 11.05
C ARG A 689 5.40 -5.78 10.15
N ALA A 690 5.54 -5.58 8.84
CA ALA A 690 4.62 -6.01 7.80
C ALA A 690 5.40 -6.54 6.58
N PRO A 691 4.76 -7.31 5.68
CA PRO A 691 5.40 -7.71 4.42
C PRO A 691 5.88 -6.50 3.60
N LEU A 692 7.07 -6.62 3.02
CA LEU A 692 7.65 -5.60 2.15
C LEU A 692 6.98 -5.67 0.76
N TYR A 693 6.15 -4.68 0.46
CA TYR A 693 5.45 -4.58 -0.83
C TYR A 693 6.29 -3.84 -1.88
N MET A 694 6.60 -4.52 -2.98
CA MET A 694 7.46 -4.01 -4.06
C MET A 694 6.67 -3.45 -5.25
N GLY A 695 5.34 -3.50 -5.22
CA GLY A 695 4.49 -3.19 -6.38
C GLY A 695 4.86 -4.07 -7.57
N ASN A 696 5.12 -3.46 -8.73
CA ASN A 696 5.57 -4.14 -9.94
C ASN A 696 7.12 -4.25 -10.06
N SER A 697 7.88 -3.78 -9.07
CA SER A 697 9.34 -3.67 -9.20
C SER A 697 10.05 -4.99 -9.02
N GLY A 698 10.27 -5.69 -10.14
CA GLY A 698 11.12 -6.88 -10.19
C GLY A 698 12.58 -6.61 -9.79
N THR A 699 13.08 -5.40 -10.05
CA THR A 699 14.42 -4.97 -9.61
C THR A 699 14.48 -4.91 -8.09
N ALA A 700 13.55 -4.21 -7.44
CA ALA A 700 13.54 -4.09 -5.99
C ALA A 700 13.42 -5.47 -5.32
N MET A 701 12.46 -6.30 -5.76
CA MET A 701 12.25 -7.62 -5.18
C MET A 701 13.49 -8.52 -5.24
N ARG A 702 14.20 -8.55 -6.38
CA ARG A 702 15.37 -9.44 -6.55
C ARG A 702 16.61 -8.95 -5.79
N LEU A 703 16.85 -7.63 -5.79
CA LEU A 703 17.96 -7.05 -5.03
C LEU A 703 17.72 -7.19 -3.52
N LEU A 704 16.50 -6.88 -3.05
CA LEU A 704 16.15 -7.01 -1.64
C LEU A 704 16.13 -8.47 -1.20
N ALA A 705 15.79 -9.44 -2.04
CA ALA A 705 15.89 -10.86 -1.68
C ALA A 705 17.34 -11.26 -1.31
N GLY A 706 18.34 -10.79 -2.07
CA GLY A 706 19.75 -11.02 -1.76
C GLY A 706 20.18 -10.32 -0.46
N LEU A 707 19.76 -9.07 -0.27
CA LEU A 707 20.04 -8.33 0.97
C LEU A 707 19.38 -8.97 2.21
N MET A 708 18.12 -9.39 2.08
CA MET A 708 17.32 -9.98 3.17
C MET A 708 17.79 -11.39 3.54
N ALA A 709 18.35 -12.13 2.59
CA ALA A 709 18.94 -13.45 2.85
C ALA A 709 20.07 -13.40 3.90
N ALA A 710 20.73 -12.26 4.05
CA ALA A 710 21.83 -12.07 4.98
C ALA A 710 21.46 -11.36 6.30
N GLN A 711 20.19 -11.01 6.53
CA GLN A 711 19.78 -10.28 7.73
C GLN A 711 19.55 -11.21 8.92
N PRO A 712 19.70 -10.75 10.18
CA PRO A 712 19.48 -11.59 11.36
C PRO A 712 18.00 -11.80 11.70
N PHE A 713 17.08 -11.54 10.77
CA PHE A 713 15.64 -11.59 10.98
C PHE A 713 14.90 -12.16 9.76
N GLU A 714 13.66 -12.58 10.00
CA GLU A 714 12.76 -13.05 8.94
C GLU A 714 12.10 -11.88 8.21
N SER A 715 11.86 -12.06 6.91
CA SER A 715 11.17 -11.07 6.09
C SER A 715 10.28 -11.75 5.06
N ARG A 716 9.23 -11.04 4.63
CA ARG A 716 8.31 -11.49 3.59
C ARG A 716 8.21 -10.43 2.50
N LEU A 717 8.53 -10.79 1.27
CA LEU A 717 8.50 -9.89 0.11
C LEU A 717 7.30 -10.23 -0.77
N ILE A 718 6.51 -9.23 -1.13
CA ILE A 718 5.29 -9.36 -1.93
C ILE A 718 5.25 -8.33 -3.05
N GLY A 719 4.47 -8.61 -4.10
CA GLY A 719 4.29 -7.75 -5.26
C GLY A 719 2.83 -7.57 -5.63
N ASP A 720 2.56 -6.78 -6.67
CA ASP A 720 1.26 -6.70 -7.32
C ASP A 720 0.94 -7.98 -8.11
N GLU A 721 -0.20 -7.99 -8.81
CA GLU A 721 -0.63 -9.11 -9.64
C GLU A 721 0.37 -9.43 -10.76
N SER A 722 1.07 -8.43 -11.32
CA SER A 722 2.08 -8.61 -12.38
C SER A 722 3.37 -9.23 -11.84
N LEU A 723 3.87 -8.77 -10.70
CA LEU A 723 5.10 -9.25 -10.09
C LEU A 723 4.92 -10.64 -9.47
N SER A 724 3.72 -10.96 -8.99
CA SER A 724 3.40 -12.24 -8.32
C SER A 724 3.49 -13.47 -9.23
N VAL A 725 3.49 -13.28 -10.56
CA VAL A 725 3.66 -14.37 -11.54
C VAL A 725 5.07 -14.43 -12.13
N ARG A 726 5.99 -13.53 -11.74
CA ARG A 726 7.35 -13.50 -12.29
C ARG A 726 8.24 -14.52 -11.60
N PRO A 727 9.06 -15.28 -12.35
CA PRO A 727 9.91 -16.30 -11.77
C PRO A 727 11.02 -15.68 -10.89
N MET A 728 11.24 -16.28 -9.73
CA MET A 728 12.28 -15.90 -8.76
C MET A 728 13.37 -16.97 -8.58
N GLY A 729 13.20 -18.16 -9.17
CA GLY A 729 14.16 -19.27 -9.04
C GLY A 729 15.60 -18.93 -9.46
N ARG A 730 15.79 -17.99 -10.40
CA ARG A 730 17.11 -17.56 -10.88
C ARG A 730 17.96 -16.86 -9.80
N ILE A 731 17.34 -16.25 -8.80
CA ILE A 731 18.04 -15.68 -7.64
C ILE A 731 18.00 -16.61 -6.43
N VAL A 732 16.89 -17.35 -6.24
CA VAL A 732 16.74 -18.21 -5.06
C VAL A 732 17.73 -19.37 -5.09
N LYS A 733 17.95 -20.00 -6.24
CA LYS A 733 18.90 -21.11 -6.36
C LYS A 733 20.31 -20.74 -5.85
N PRO A 734 20.99 -19.72 -6.40
CA PRO A 734 22.33 -19.37 -5.93
C PRO A 734 22.34 -18.80 -4.50
N LEU A 735 21.30 -18.09 -4.05
CA LEU A 735 21.21 -17.65 -2.65
C LEU A 735 21.11 -18.84 -1.68
N THR A 736 20.40 -19.90 -2.05
CA THR A 736 20.36 -21.15 -1.27
C THR A 736 21.73 -21.84 -1.26
N GLU A 737 22.49 -21.79 -2.36
CA GLU A 737 23.88 -22.29 -2.42
C GLU A 737 24.81 -21.52 -1.47
N MET A 738 24.55 -20.22 -1.26
CA MET A 738 25.23 -19.40 -0.23
C MET A 738 24.78 -19.73 1.21
N GLY A 739 23.73 -20.53 1.40
CA GLY A 739 23.20 -20.91 2.72
C GLY A 739 21.88 -20.26 3.11
N ALA A 740 21.25 -19.47 2.23
CA ALA A 740 19.97 -18.83 2.53
C ALA A 740 18.81 -19.83 2.59
N THR A 741 17.79 -19.52 3.40
CA THR A 741 16.51 -20.25 3.41
C THR A 741 15.42 -19.34 2.85
N ILE A 742 14.99 -19.62 1.62
CA ILE A 742 13.97 -18.83 0.91
C ILE A 742 12.86 -19.76 0.40
N GLU A 743 11.65 -19.59 0.92
CA GLU A 743 10.46 -20.27 0.44
C GLU A 743 9.73 -19.41 -0.60
N MET A 744 9.24 -20.06 -1.64
CA MET A 744 8.48 -19.46 -2.75
C MET A 744 7.10 -20.11 -2.85
N SER A 745 6.24 -19.57 -3.72
CA SER A 745 5.05 -20.29 -4.17
C SER A 745 5.42 -21.62 -4.86
N GLU A 746 4.46 -22.55 -4.99
CA GLU A 746 4.65 -23.81 -5.72
C GLU A 746 5.11 -23.60 -7.17
N ASN A 747 4.78 -22.44 -7.76
CA ASN A 747 5.16 -22.05 -9.12
C ASN A 747 6.55 -21.38 -9.21
N GLY A 748 7.28 -21.25 -8.10
CA GLY A 748 8.60 -20.59 -8.06
C GLY A 748 8.53 -19.05 -8.23
N THR A 749 7.42 -18.45 -7.77
CA THR A 749 7.11 -17.02 -7.86
C THR A 749 6.87 -16.42 -6.47
N PRO A 750 6.73 -15.09 -6.33
CA PRO A 750 6.34 -14.47 -5.06
C PRO A 750 4.97 -14.97 -4.56
N PRO A 751 4.66 -14.87 -3.26
CA PRO A 751 5.45 -14.23 -2.20
C PRO A 751 6.74 -14.97 -1.86
N LEU A 752 7.78 -14.23 -1.44
CA LEU A 752 9.03 -14.81 -0.94
C LEU A 752 9.05 -14.73 0.59
N GLN A 753 9.17 -15.86 1.26
CA GLN A 753 9.41 -15.92 2.70
C GLN A 753 10.90 -16.22 2.93
N ILE A 754 11.61 -15.26 3.52
CA ILE A 754 13.06 -15.32 3.67
C ILE A 754 13.38 -15.41 5.15
N LYS A 755 14.06 -16.48 5.53
CA LYS A 755 14.71 -16.60 6.83
C LYS A 755 16.19 -16.33 6.65
N GLY A 756 16.63 -15.18 7.14
CA GLY A 756 18.02 -14.79 6.99
C GLY A 756 18.98 -15.74 7.73
N ALA A 757 20.20 -15.82 7.21
CA ALA A 757 21.21 -16.78 7.64
C ALA A 757 22.62 -16.18 7.54
N ASP A 758 23.57 -16.79 8.23
CA ASP A 758 24.99 -16.54 8.02
C ASP A 758 25.40 -17.16 6.67
N LEU A 759 25.65 -16.30 5.68
CA LEU A 759 25.94 -16.72 4.31
C LEU A 759 27.42 -17.01 4.11
N ARG A 760 27.74 -17.86 3.12
CA ARG A 760 29.10 -18.10 2.65
C ARG A 760 29.26 -17.62 1.21
N GLY A 761 30.44 -17.09 0.91
CA GLY A 761 30.83 -16.74 -0.44
C GLY A 761 30.85 -17.97 -1.36
N ILE A 762 30.51 -17.75 -2.63
CA ILE A 762 30.47 -18.78 -3.66
C ILE A 762 31.13 -18.26 -4.93
N ASP A 763 31.64 -19.17 -5.76
CA ASP A 763 31.98 -18.90 -7.16
C ASP A 763 30.79 -19.35 -8.02
N TYR A 764 30.14 -18.40 -8.71
CA TYR A 764 28.91 -18.65 -9.44
C TYR A 764 28.99 -18.24 -10.91
N ASP A 765 28.98 -19.25 -11.79
CA ASP A 765 28.83 -19.06 -13.23
C ASP A 765 27.35 -18.90 -13.59
N MET A 766 26.97 -17.70 -14.04
CA MET A 766 25.58 -17.40 -14.34
C MET A 766 25.11 -18.14 -15.61
N PRO A 767 23.98 -18.87 -15.57
CA PRO A 767 23.48 -19.59 -16.75
C PRO A 767 22.90 -18.65 -17.82
N VAL A 768 22.53 -17.43 -17.44
CA VAL A 768 21.92 -16.41 -18.33
C VAL A 768 22.42 -15.03 -17.89
N ALA A 769 22.73 -14.17 -18.86
CA ALA A 769 23.09 -12.78 -18.64
C ALA A 769 21.95 -12.02 -17.92
N SER A 770 22.18 -11.60 -16.67
CA SER A 770 21.19 -10.88 -15.87
C SER A 770 21.82 -10.03 -14.76
N ALA A 771 21.85 -8.72 -14.97
CA ALA A 771 22.33 -7.76 -13.97
C ALA A 771 21.62 -7.90 -12.61
N GLN A 772 20.34 -8.32 -12.59
CA GLN A 772 19.58 -8.47 -11.34
C GLN A 772 20.03 -9.69 -10.53
N VAL A 773 20.41 -10.79 -11.19
CA VAL A 773 20.98 -11.96 -10.51
C VAL A 773 22.34 -11.62 -9.93
N LYS A 774 23.24 -11.05 -10.74
CA LYS A 774 24.54 -10.53 -10.30
C LYS A 774 24.39 -9.61 -9.09
N SER A 775 23.52 -8.60 -9.20
CA SER A 775 23.30 -7.64 -8.11
C SER A 775 22.78 -8.27 -6.83
N SER A 776 21.88 -9.27 -6.94
CA SER A 776 21.34 -9.99 -5.78
C SER A 776 22.44 -10.74 -5.03
N LEU A 777 23.33 -11.42 -5.77
CA LEU A 777 24.44 -12.18 -5.20
C LEU A 777 25.54 -11.29 -4.64
N LEU A 778 25.88 -10.18 -5.30
CA LEU A 778 26.82 -9.20 -4.74
C LEU A 778 26.28 -8.58 -3.46
N LEU A 779 24.99 -8.22 -3.39
CA LEU A 779 24.36 -7.70 -2.17
C LEU A 779 24.38 -8.72 -1.02
N ALA A 780 24.09 -9.99 -1.30
CA ALA A 780 24.24 -11.06 -0.31
C ALA A 780 25.70 -11.25 0.12
N GLY A 781 26.62 -11.18 -0.84
CA GLY A 781 28.06 -11.31 -0.64
C GLY A 781 28.66 -10.23 0.27
N LEU A 782 28.07 -9.02 0.33
CA LEU A 782 28.53 -7.96 1.25
C LEU A 782 28.55 -8.43 2.72
N PHE A 783 27.72 -9.42 3.06
CA PHE A 783 27.54 -9.97 4.39
C PHE A 783 28.10 -11.40 4.54
N ALA A 784 28.47 -12.05 3.44
CA ALA A 784 28.87 -13.45 3.44
C ALA A 784 30.29 -13.63 4.01
N GLU A 785 30.56 -14.80 4.60
CA GLU A 785 31.91 -15.20 4.96
C GLU A 785 32.70 -15.58 3.70
N GLY A 786 33.84 -14.92 3.46
CA GLY A 786 34.74 -15.20 2.34
C GLY A 786 34.46 -14.38 1.08
N ILE A 787 34.80 -14.95 -0.08
CA ILE A 787 34.72 -14.28 -1.39
C ILE A 787 33.47 -14.75 -2.13
N THR A 788 32.68 -13.80 -2.62
CA THR A 788 31.62 -14.07 -3.60
C THR A 788 32.11 -13.62 -4.98
N ARG A 789 32.22 -14.56 -5.92
CA ARG A 789 32.57 -14.31 -7.33
C ARG A 789 31.39 -14.65 -8.23
N VAL A 790 31.09 -13.76 -9.15
CA VAL A 790 30.03 -13.93 -10.15
C VAL A 790 30.65 -13.77 -11.54
N THR A 791 30.44 -14.77 -12.40
CA THR A 791 30.90 -14.79 -13.79
C THR A 791 29.69 -14.68 -14.72
N GLU A 792 29.65 -13.65 -15.56
CA GLU A 792 28.55 -13.42 -16.50
C GLU A 792 28.81 -14.06 -17.87
N PRO A 793 27.83 -14.73 -18.51
CA PRO A 793 28.01 -15.30 -19.85
C PRO A 793 28.06 -14.23 -20.95
N ALA A 794 27.58 -13.03 -20.65
CA ALA A 794 27.71 -11.82 -21.45
C ALA A 794 27.63 -10.59 -20.53
N ILE A 795 28.32 -9.51 -20.90
CA ILE A 795 28.38 -8.28 -20.11
C ILE A 795 26.98 -7.71 -19.92
N CYS A 796 26.56 -7.60 -18.65
CA CYS A 796 25.32 -6.93 -18.28
C CYS A 796 25.60 -5.53 -17.71
N ARG A 797 24.54 -4.79 -17.43
CA ARG A 797 24.60 -3.51 -16.68
C ARG A 797 25.42 -3.68 -15.39
N ASP A 798 26.30 -2.71 -15.10
CA ASP A 798 27.27 -2.73 -13.99
C ASP A 798 27.00 -1.67 -12.90
N HIS A 799 25.77 -1.15 -12.83
CA HIS A 799 25.36 -0.12 -11.87
C HIS A 799 25.61 -0.52 -10.41
N THR A 800 25.52 -1.81 -10.07
CA THR A 800 25.77 -2.28 -8.69
C THR A 800 27.24 -2.12 -8.34
N GLU A 801 28.11 -2.54 -9.25
CA GLU A 801 29.55 -2.54 -9.09
C GLU A 801 30.10 -1.11 -9.01
N ARG A 802 29.66 -0.24 -9.93
CA ARG A 802 30.04 1.18 -9.93
C ARG A 802 29.63 1.88 -8.66
N MET A 803 28.37 1.71 -8.24
CA MET A 803 27.89 2.34 -7.03
C MET A 803 28.53 1.74 -5.77
N LEU A 804 28.78 0.44 -5.69
CA LEU A 804 29.54 -0.15 -4.58
C LEU A 804 30.91 0.52 -4.43
N ARG A 805 31.65 0.71 -5.53
CA ARG A 805 32.91 1.48 -5.53
C ARG A 805 32.71 2.93 -5.12
N GLY A 806 31.66 3.58 -5.62
CA GLY A 806 31.29 4.95 -5.26
C GLY A 806 30.96 5.14 -3.77
N PHE A 807 30.46 4.09 -3.11
CA PHE A 807 30.25 4.01 -1.66
C PHE A 807 31.47 3.47 -0.89
N GLY A 808 32.62 3.32 -1.56
CA GLY A 808 33.89 2.93 -0.95
C GLY A 808 34.04 1.43 -0.68
N TYR A 809 33.26 0.56 -1.32
CA TYR A 809 33.42 -0.89 -1.23
C TYR A 809 34.37 -1.41 -2.30
N GLU A 810 35.34 -2.25 -1.91
CA GLU A 810 36.33 -2.82 -2.83
C GLU A 810 35.74 -3.98 -3.63
N LEU A 811 36.03 -3.99 -4.93
CA LEU A 811 35.58 -5.00 -5.91
C LEU A 811 36.74 -5.34 -6.85
N GLU A 812 37.01 -6.62 -7.01
CA GLU A 812 37.94 -7.13 -8.03
C GLU A 812 37.19 -7.47 -9.32
N GLY A 813 37.78 -7.15 -10.47
CA GLY A 813 37.17 -7.39 -11.79
C GLY A 813 36.01 -6.44 -12.13
N GLY A 814 35.06 -6.93 -12.93
CA GLY A 814 33.97 -6.16 -13.52
C GLY A 814 34.37 -5.48 -14.83
N TYR A 815 33.45 -4.69 -15.38
CA TYR A 815 33.56 -4.10 -16.72
C TYR A 815 34.98 -3.53 -17.02
N PRO A 816 35.60 -3.90 -18.15
CA PRO A 816 35.03 -4.64 -19.28
C PRO A 816 35.04 -6.17 -19.14
N GLU A 817 35.57 -6.72 -18.04
CA GLU A 817 35.65 -8.16 -17.81
C GLU A 817 34.32 -8.73 -17.26
N PRO A 818 33.96 -9.99 -17.60
CA PRO A 818 32.71 -10.61 -17.16
C PRO A 818 32.72 -11.08 -15.70
N ASP A 819 33.90 -11.23 -15.10
CA ASP A 819 34.08 -11.72 -13.74
C ASP A 819 34.11 -10.56 -12.75
N VAL A 820 33.30 -10.62 -11.70
CA VAL A 820 33.36 -9.68 -10.58
C VAL A 820 33.36 -10.43 -9.26
N SER A 821 34.19 -10.00 -8.31
CA SER A 821 34.23 -10.55 -6.97
C SER A 821 34.38 -9.50 -5.87
N LEU A 822 33.81 -9.82 -4.70
CA LEU A 822 34.02 -9.06 -3.46
C LEU A 822 34.30 -9.98 -2.29
N TYR A 823 34.96 -9.44 -1.28
CA TYR A 823 35.13 -10.06 0.02
C TYR A 823 34.08 -9.51 0.99
N GLY A 824 33.32 -10.37 1.67
CA GLY A 824 32.27 -9.94 2.58
C GLY A 824 32.78 -9.38 3.90
N GLY A 825 31.92 -8.64 4.62
CA GLY A 825 32.26 -8.01 5.90
C GLY A 825 32.88 -6.61 5.80
N GLY A 826 32.98 -6.04 4.59
CA GLY A 826 33.37 -4.65 4.38
C GLY A 826 32.35 -3.63 4.91
N SER A 827 32.57 -2.34 4.61
CA SER A 827 31.66 -1.26 5.02
C SER A 827 31.42 -0.25 3.91
N LEU A 828 30.19 0.24 3.81
CA LEU A 828 29.82 1.33 2.90
C LEU A 828 29.92 2.70 3.61
N GLN A 829 30.41 3.71 2.90
CA GLN A 829 30.52 5.10 3.36
C GLN A 829 29.51 5.97 2.64
N ALA A 830 28.80 6.80 3.38
CA ALA A 830 27.78 7.67 2.79
C ALA A 830 28.41 8.74 1.89
N THR A 831 27.70 9.12 0.83
CA THR A 831 28.19 10.09 -0.17
C THR A 831 27.04 10.92 -0.75
N SER A 832 27.36 11.88 -1.63
CA SER A 832 26.36 12.59 -2.43
C SER A 832 26.26 11.98 -3.83
N ILE A 833 25.04 11.77 -4.31
CA ILE A 833 24.74 11.14 -5.60
C ILE A 833 23.78 12.03 -6.35
N ASP A 834 24.23 12.66 -7.43
CA ASP A 834 23.31 13.24 -8.43
C ASP A 834 22.95 12.14 -9.42
N VAL A 835 21.75 11.58 -9.32
CA VAL A 835 21.32 10.49 -10.18
C VAL A 835 21.25 11.01 -11.62
N PRO A 836 22.02 10.43 -12.56
CA PRO A 836 22.02 10.87 -13.94
C PRO A 836 20.66 10.64 -14.58
N ALA A 837 20.34 11.47 -15.56
CA ALA A 837 19.13 11.35 -16.35
C ALA A 837 19.13 10.00 -17.10
N ASP A 838 17.99 9.30 -17.07
CA ASP A 838 17.89 7.94 -17.62
C ASP A 838 18.05 7.94 -19.14
N ILE A 839 19.02 7.22 -19.66
CA ILE A 839 19.22 7.06 -21.09
C ILE A 839 18.03 6.39 -21.79
N SER A 840 17.30 5.51 -21.09
CA SER A 840 16.05 4.93 -21.60
C SER A 840 14.98 5.99 -21.84
N SER A 841 14.91 6.99 -20.96
CA SER A 841 13.99 8.13 -21.08
C SER A 841 14.50 9.13 -22.12
N ALA A 842 15.81 9.36 -22.17
CA ALA A 842 16.47 10.21 -23.15
C ALA A 842 16.28 9.68 -24.58
N ALA A 843 16.26 8.36 -24.78
CA ALA A 843 16.11 7.70 -26.08
C ALA A 843 14.93 8.22 -26.91
N PHE A 844 13.78 8.49 -26.28
CA PHE A 844 12.61 9.04 -26.98
C PHE A 844 12.90 10.43 -27.57
N PHE A 845 13.61 11.28 -26.83
CA PHE A 845 13.97 12.62 -27.26
C PHE A 845 15.16 12.63 -28.23
N LEU A 846 16.10 11.68 -28.08
CA LEU A 846 17.16 11.43 -29.05
C LEU A 846 16.56 11.09 -30.40
N VAL A 847 15.66 10.10 -30.45
CA VAL A 847 14.97 9.73 -31.69
C VAL A 847 14.11 10.89 -32.21
N ALA A 848 13.37 11.59 -31.35
CA ALA A 848 12.57 12.74 -31.76
C ALA A 848 13.40 13.81 -32.50
N ALA A 849 14.59 14.14 -31.98
CA ALA A 849 15.51 15.07 -32.64
C ALA A 849 16.12 14.47 -33.91
N ALA A 850 16.52 13.19 -33.89
CA ALA A 850 17.10 12.52 -35.05
C ALA A 850 16.15 12.49 -36.26
N ILE A 851 14.84 12.29 -36.04
CA ILE A 851 13.87 12.13 -37.13
C ILE A 851 13.22 13.45 -37.59
N THR A 852 13.35 14.54 -36.84
CA THR A 852 12.60 15.78 -37.11
C THR A 852 13.47 16.80 -37.85
N PRO A 853 13.17 17.15 -39.12
CA PRO A 853 13.94 18.13 -39.87
C PRO A 853 14.13 19.46 -39.13
N GLY A 854 15.38 19.94 -39.07
CA GLY A 854 15.75 21.19 -38.41
C GLY A 854 15.87 21.11 -36.88
N ALA A 855 15.79 19.92 -36.28
CA ALA A 855 15.92 19.75 -34.85
C ALA A 855 17.33 20.02 -34.32
N ASN A 856 17.40 20.57 -33.11
CA ASN A 856 18.62 20.78 -32.33
C ASN A 856 18.30 20.73 -30.83
N LEU A 857 18.68 19.64 -30.18
CA LEU A 857 18.30 19.36 -28.80
C LEU A 857 19.52 19.01 -27.95
N THR A 858 19.58 19.58 -26.75
CA THR A 858 20.54 19.18 -25.72
C THR A 858 19.82 18.42 -24.61
N LEU A 859 20.20 17.16 -24.41
CA LEU A 859 19.76 16.36 -23.28
C LEU A 859 20.81 16.43 -22.18
N GLN A 860 20.45 17.06 -21.08
CA GLN A 860 21.41 17.38 -20.03
C GLN A 860 21.60 16.22 -19.06
N HIS A 861 22.84 16.03 -18.64
CA HIS A 861 23.23 15.18 -17.53
C HIS A 861 22.74 13.73 -17.70
N VAL A 862 22.88 13.17 -18.90
CA VAL A 862 22.45 11.80 -19.26
C VAL A 862 23.52 10.78 -18.86
N GLY A 863 23.10 9.68 -18.25
CA GLY A 863 24.01 8.57 -17.96
C GLY A 863 24.50 7.92 -19.24
N VAL A 864 25.81 7.93 -19.48
CA VAL A 864 26.47 7.37 -20.67
C VAL A 864 27.30 6.14 -20.33
N ASN A 865 26.81 5.33 -19.39
CA ASN A 865 27.41 4.06 -19.02
C ASN A 865 27.56 3.17 -20.27
N PRO A 866 28.76 2.67 -20.59
CA PRO A 866 28.99 1.82 -21.76
C PRO A 866 28.06 0.60 -21.87
N THR A 867 27.58 0.09 -20.74
CA THR A 867 26.63 -1.03 -20.69
C THR A 867 25.17 -0.63 -20.97
N ARG A 868 24.92 0.65 -21.27
CA ARG A 868 23.60 1.26 -21.51
C ARG A 868 23.54 2.13 -22.77
N THR A 869 24.67 2.42 -23.40
CA THR A 869 24.76 3.33 -24.55
C THR A 869 24.48 2.67 -25.90
N GLY A 870 23.91 1.47 -25.94
CA GLY A 870 23.62 0.75 -27.19
C GLY A 870 22.76 1.57 -28.15
N VAL A 871 21.79 2.33 -27.64
CA VAL A 871 20.96 3.24 -28.46
C VAL A 871 21.78 4.33 -29.16
N LEU A 872 22.83 4.86 -28.50
CA LEU A 872 23.68 5.90 -29.09
C LEU A 872 24.53 5.33 -30.22
N GLU A 873 25.07 4.12 -30.01
CA GLU A 873 25.85 3.43 -31.03
C GLU A 873 25.00 3.07 -32.25
N ILE A 874 23.80 2.51 -32.03
CA ILE A 874 22.85 2.21 -33.12
C ILE A 874 22.50 3.49 -33.89
N LEU A 875 22.18 4.59 -33.20
CA LEU A 875 21.88 5.87 -33.87
C LEU A 875 23.09 6.42 -34.66
N ARG A 876 24.32 6.30 -34.14
CA ARG A 876 25.54 6.67 -34.89
C ARG A 876 25.70 5.83 -36.15
N GLN A 877 25.49 4.51 -36.06
CA GLN A 877 25.57 3.62 -37.22
C GLN A 877 24.49 3.93 -38.26
N MET A 878 23.32 4.39 -37.82
CA MET A 878 22.27 4.90 -38.71
C MET A 878 22.59 6.29 -39.29
N GLY A 879 23.64 6.99 -38.84
CA GLY A 879 24.07 8.29 -39.38
C GLY A 879 23.58 9.52 -38.60
N ALA A 880 23.09 9.36 -37.36
CA ALA A 880 22.65 10.49 -36.55
C ALA A 880 23.82 11.43 -36.17
N ASP A 881 23.57 12.75 -36.18
CA ASP A 881 24.52 13.78 -35.68
C ASP A 881 24.39 13.90 -34.16
N LEU A 882 25.31 13.27 -33.43
CA LEU A 882 25.36 13.32 -31.98
C LEU A 882 26.78 13.51 -31.43
N CYS A 883 26.91 14.43 -30.48
CA CYS A 883 28.15 14.65 -29.73
C CYS A 883 27.90 14.75 -28.23
N PHE A 884 28.96 14.53 -27.45
CA PHE A 884 28.96 14.70 -26.00
C PHE A 884 29.58 16.04 -25.62
N ASP A 885 29.06 16.61 -24.54
CA ASP A 885 29.60 17.79 -23.87
C ASP A 885 29.50 17.58 -22.35
N ASN A 886 30.22 18.37 -21.55
CA ASN A 886 30.20 18.30 -20.09
C ASN A 886 30.37 16.89 -19.48
N GLU A 887 31.29 16.09 -20.03
CA GLU A 887 31.57 14.74 -19.54
C GLU A 887 32.13 14.76 -18.11
N CYS A 888 31.52 14.00 -17.21
CA CYS A 888 31.93 13.86 -15.81
C CYS A 888 31.57 12.48 -15.25
N GLU A 889 31.94 12.22 -14.00
CA GLU A 889 31.58 11.01 -13.28
C GLU A 889 30.79 11.36 -12.02
N VAL A 890 29.68 10.65 -11.78
CA VAL A 890 28.85 10.81 -10.58
C VAL A 890 28.58 9.45 -9.94
N GLY A 891 29.06 9.25 -8.71
CA GLY A 891 28.84 8.00 -7.98
C GLY A 891 29.39 6.75 -8.71
N GLY A 892 30.47 6.90 -9.48
CA GLY A 892 31.07 5.85 -10.30
C GLY A 892 30.48 5.70 -11.71
N GLU A 893 29.47 6.50 -12.06
CA GLU A 893 28.75 6.43 -13.34
C GLU A 893 29.18 7.57 -14.27
N PRO A 894 29.51 7.29 -15.55
CA PRO A 894 29.86 8.33 -16.49
C PRO A 894 28.59 9.05 -16.97
N VAL A 895 28.67 10.38 -17.04
CA VAL A 895 27.55 11.27 -17.33
C VAL A 895 28.00 12.32 -18.35
N ALA A 896 27.13 12.66 -19.30
CA ALA A 896 27.39 13.70 -20.29
C ALA A 896 26.12 14.44 -20.68
N ASP A 897 26.27 15.66 -21.18
CA ASP A 897 25.23 16.29 -21.99
C ASP A 897 25.31 15.70 -23.40
N ILE A 898 24.18 15.25 -23.95
CA ILE A 898 24.09 14.73 -25.31
C ILE A 898 23.44 15.79 -26.20
N ILE A 899 24.20 16.29 -27.17
CA ILE A 899 23.71 17.21 -28.18
C ILE A 899 23.37 16.39 -29.42
N ILE A 900 22.12 16.50 -29.89
CA ILE A 900 21.64 15.80 -31.06
C ILE A 900 20.99 16.76 -32.04
N ARG A 901 21.37 16.63 -33.31
CA ARG A 901 20.82 17.43 -34.41
C ARG A 901 20.21 16.52 -35.46
N TYR A 902 19.29 17.07 -36.22
CA TYR A 902 18.72 16.36 -37.35
C TYR A 902 19.80 16.01 -38.38
N ALA A 903 19.86 14.73 -38.74
CA ALA A 903 20.61 14.22 -39.90
C ALA A 903 19.77 13.10 -40.55
N PRO A 904 19.79 12.95 -41.89
CA PRO A 904 19.14 11.82 -42.55
C PRO A 904 19.71 10.49 -42.04
N LEU A 905 18.82 9.58 -41.66
CA LEU A 905 19.20 8.24 -41.18
C LEU A 905 19.17 7.23 -42.32
N ALA A 906 20.03 6.21 -42.25
CA ALA A 906 20.07 5.05 -43.13
C ALA A 906 19.71 3.77 -42.36
N GLY A 907 19.06 2.83 -43.06
CA GLY A 907 18.76 1.51 -42.51
C GLY A 907 20.00 0.64 -42.38
N ILE A 908 20.06 -0.15 -41.31
CA ILE A 908 21.23 -0.97 -40.96
C ILE A 908 20.85 -2.40 -40.53
N GLU A 909 21.80 -3.32 -40.58
CA GLU A 909 21.70 -4.57 -39.82
C GLU A 909 22.28 -4.33 -38.43
N ILE A 910 21.45 -4.46 -37.39
CA ILE A 910 21.87 -4.18 -36.01
C ILE A 910 22.71 -5.34 -35.49
N ASP A 911 23.92 -5.05 -35.02
CA ASP A 911 24.80 -6.03 -34.39
C ASP A 911 24.11 -6.67 -33.17
N PRO A 912 23.95 -8.01 -33.12
CA PRO A 912 23.41 -8.73 -31.98
C PRO A 912 24.10 -8.38 -30.64
N ALA A 913 25.38 -7.99 -30.65
CA ALA A 913 26.10 -7.57 -29.43
C ALA A 913 25.54 -6.29 -28.80
N LEU A 914 24.84 -5.44 -29.56
CA LEU A 914 24.21 -4.21 -29.06
C LEU A 914 22.82 -4.45 -28.47
N VAL A 915 22.21 -5.61 -28.73
CA VAL A 915 20.85 -5.94 -28.28
C VAL A 915 20.71 -5.90 -26.76
N PRO A 916 21.59 -6.52 -25.95
CA PRO A 916 21.50 -6.42 -24.49
C PRO A 916 21.68 -4.99 -23.97
N LEU A 917 22.40 -4.15 -24.70
CA LEU A 917 22.76 -2.77 -24.33
C LEU A 917 21.68 -1.75 -24.69
N ALA A 918 20.75 -2.11 -25.59
CA ALA A 918 19.66 -1.25 -26.10
C ALA A 918 18.27 -1.90 -25.98
N ILE A 919 18.14 -3.00 -25.22
CA ILE A 919 16.93 -3.84 -25.20
C ILE A 919 15.65 -3.06 -24.88
N ASP A 920 15.78 -2.00 -24.10
CA ASP A 920 14.68 -1.18 -23.61
C ASP A 920 14.38 0.00 -24.56
N GLU A 921 15.30 0.34 -25.47
CA GLU A 921 15.25 1.47 -26.38
C GLU A 921 14.73 1.08 -27.78
N PHE A 922 14.61 -0.22 -28.07
CA PHE A 922 14.13 -0.71 -29.37
C PHE A 922 12.78 -0.14 -29.83
N PRO A 923 11.75 0.05 -28.98
CA PRO A 923 10.53 0.72 -29.41
C PRO A 923 10.78 2.10 -30.05
N ALA A 924 11.70 2.90 -29.48
CA ALA A 924 12.07 4.19 -30.06
C ALA A 924 12.94 4.02 -31.32
N LEU A 925 13.90 3.08 -31.30
CA LEU A 925 14.74 2.79 -32.47
C LEU A 925 13.93 2.26 -33.67
N PHE A 926 12.83 1.55 -33.45
CA PHE A 926 11.94 1.10 -34.53
C PHE A 926 11.25 2.28 -35.22
N VAL A 927 10.96 3.35 -34.49
CA VAL A 927 10.47 4.61 -35.07
C VAL A 927 11.58 5.32 -35.86
N ALA A 928 12.81 5.33 -35.34
CA ALA A 928 13.97 5.82 -36.11
C ALA A 928 14.16 5.04 -37.42
N ALA A 929 14.10 3.71 -37.36
CA ALA A 929 14.21 2.81 -38.50
C ALA A 929 13.08 3.03 -39.53
N ALA A 930 11.86 3.28 -39.06
CA ALA A 930 10.73 3.60 -39.92
C ALA A 930 10.89 4.95 -40.66
N CYS A 931 11.75 5.86 -40.16
CA CYS A 931 12.08 7.12 -40.81
C CYS A 931 13.39 7.09 -41.63
N ALA A 932 14.13 5.99 -41.60
CA ALA A 932 15.44 5.86 -42.24
C ALA A 932 15.32 5.51 -43.73
N ASP A 933 16.34 5.83 -44.53
CA ASP A 933 16.42 5.39 -45.92
C ASP A 933 16.88 3.92 -45.98
N GLY A 934 16.08 3.05 -46.60
CA GLY A 934 16.36 1.62 -46.71
C GLY A 934 15.73 0.75 -45.62
N ARG A 935 16.29 -0.44 -45.44
CA ARG A 935 15.77 -1.50 -44.56
C ARG A 935 16.65 -1.67 -43.33
N THR A 936 16.04 -1.65 -42.15
CA THR A 936 16.72 -1.97 -40.87
C THR A 936 16.32 -3.36 -40.41
N VAL A 937 17.27 -4.17 -39.91
CA VAL A 937 17.03 -5.54 -39.45
C VAL A 937 17.59 -5.74 -38.05
N LEU A 938 16.75 -6.26 -37.15
CA LEU A 938 17.09 -6.70 -35.80
C LEU A 938 16.92 -8.22 -35.68
N ARG A 939 17.89 -8.91 -35.07
CA ARG A 939 17.91 -10.34 -34.73
C ARG A 939 18.41 -10.56 -33.30
N GLY A 940 18.16 -11.74 -32.73
CA GLY A 940 18.61 -12.10 -31.36
C GLY A 940 17.95 -11.29 -30.23
N ALA A 941 16.73 -10.80 -30.43
CA ALA A 941 15.98 -9.95 -29.53
C ALA A 941 14.69 -10.61 -29.00
N GLU A 942 14.67 -11.94 -28.83
CA GLU A 942 13.53 -12.69 -28.31
C GLU A 942 13.04 -12.19 -26.93
N GLU A 943 13.93 -11.58 -26.13
CA GLU A 943 13.58 -11.03 -24.82
C GLU A 943 12.53 -9.91 -24.90
N LEU A 944 12.41 -9.22 -26.05
CA LEU A 944 11.38 -8.19 -26.27
C LEU A 944 9.95 -8.74 -26.24
N ARG A 945 9.77 -10.05 -26.46
CA ARG A 945 8.46 -10.70 -26.45
C ARG A 945 7.90 -10.95 -25.04
N VAL A 946 8.78 -10.96 -24.03
CA VAL A 946 8.45 -11.32 -22.64
C VAL A 946 8.62 -10.15 -21.66
N LYS A 947 8.55 -8.92 -22.18
CA LYS A 947 8.54 -7.68 -21.39
C LYS A 947 7.10 -7.40 -20.88
N GLU A 948 6.76 -6.13 -20.64
CA GLU A 948 5.42 -5.72 -20.21
C GLU A 948 4.33 -6.09 -21.23
N SER A 949 4.70 -6.16 -22.51
CA SER A 949 3.94 -6.76 -23.61
C SER A 949 4.89 -7.48 -24.56
N ASP A 950 4.34 -8.15 -25.58
CA ASP A 950 5.14 -8.54 -26.74
C ASP A 950 5.48 -7.30 -27.57
N ARG A 951 6.62 -6.66 -27.25
CA ARG A 951 7.00 -5.38 -27.86
C ARG A 951 7.25 -5.50 -29.36
N LEU A 952 7.65 -6.67 -29.86
CA LEU A 952 7.87 -6.89 -31.29
C LEU A 952 6.54 -6.85 -32.04
N GLU A 953 5.54 -7.60 -31.58
CA GLU A 953 4.24 -7.63 -32.25
C GLU A 953 3.47 -6.31 -32.13
N VAL A 954 3.47 -5.70 -30.94
CA VAL A 954 2.71 -4.45 -30.74
C VAL A 954 3.34 -3.30 -31.52
N MET A 955 4.67 -3.19 -31.57
CA MET A 955 5.34 -2.21 -32.43
C MET A 955 5.10 -2.50 -33.91
N ALA A 956 5.17 -3.75 -34.34
CA ALA A 956 4.90 -4.11 -35.73
C ALA A 956 3.46 -3.77 -36.15
N ALA A 957 2.47 -4.06 -35.30
CA ALA A 957 1.07 -3.73 -35.55
C ALA A 957 0.85 -2.21 -35.65
N GLY A 958 1.42 -1.43 -34.72
CA GLY A 958 1.31 0.02 -34.73
C GLY A 958 2.01 0.66 -35.95
N LEU A 959 3.22 0.20 -36.29
CA LEU A 959 3.97 0.68 -37.46
C LEU A 959 3.25 0.35 -38.79
N ARG A 960 2.70 -0.87 -38.93
CA ARG A 960 1.85 -1.23 -40.09
C ARG A 960 0.64 -0.30 -40.20
N SER A 961 0.03 0.07 -39.07
CA SER A 961 -1.11 1.01 -39.05
C SER A 961 -0.72 2.44 -39.49
N LEU A 962 0.57 2.78 -39.37
CA LEU A 962 1.15 4.05 -39.84
C LEU A 962 1.63 3.98 -41.32
N GLY A 963 1.38 2.86 -42.01
CA GLY A 963 1.77 2.66 -43.41
C GLY A 963 3.20 2.13 -43.61
N VAL A 964 3.86 1.66 -42.56
CA VAL A 964 5.24 1.14 -42.61
C VAL A 964 5.23 -0.36 -42.93
N SER A 965 6.09 -0.80 -43.85
CA SER A 965 6.25 -2.23 -44.16
C SER A 965 7.15 -2.90 -43.12
N VAL A 966 6.62 -3.94 -42.47
CA VAL A 966 7.27 -4.61 -41.33
C VAL A 966 7.14 -6.13 -41.42
N GLU A 967 8.27 -6.82 -41.35
CA GLU A 967 8.38 -8.28 -41.27
C GLU A 967 8.83 -8.67 -39.86
N THR A 968 8.03 -9.48 -39.15
CA THR A 968 8.37 -9.95 -37.80
C THR A 968 9.01 -11.34 -37.86
N PHE A 969 10.01 -11.56 -37.02
CA PHE A 969 10.68 -12.85 -36.83
C PHE A 969 10.47 -13.33 -35.40
N LEU A 970 10.75 -14.61 -35.11
CA LEU A 970 10.69 -15.12 -33.74
C LEU A 970 11.64 -14.33 -32.81
N ASP A 971 12.82 -13.99 -33.31
CA ASP A 971 13.92 -13.37 -32.60
C ASP A 971 14.14 -11.89 -32.98
N GLY A 972 13.21 -11.25 -33.67
CA GLY A 972 13.44 -9.86 -34.11
C GLY A 972 12.43 -9.32 -35.10
N ILE A 973 12.85 -8.29 -35.86
CA ILE A 973 11.98 -7.51 -36.74
C ILE A 973 12.80 -6.85 -37.84
N ALA A 974 12.22 -6.74 -39.04
CA ALA A 974 12.75 -5.93 -40.13
C ALA A 974 11.74 -4.85 -40.53
N ILE A 975 12.24 -3.63 -40.69
CA ILE A 975 11.45 -2.42 -40.94
C ILE A 975 11.99 -1.75 -42.21
N ALA A 976 11.13 -1.54 -43.20
CA ALA A 976 11.45 -0.74 -44.37
C ALA A 976 10.98 0.70 -44.14
N GLY A 977 11.92 1.64 -44.12
CA GLY A 977 11.61 3.04 -43.82
C GLY A 977 10.77 3.72 -44.90
N VAL A 978 10.02 4.72 -44.50
CA VAL A 978 9.12 5.51 -45.34
C VAL A 978 9.33 7.00 -45.05
N PRO A 979 9.13 7.88 -46.05
CA PRO A 979 9.36 9.31 -45.88
C PRO A 979 8.38 9.96 -44.89
N GLU A 980 7.13 9.50 -44.83
CA GLU A 980 6.08 10.07 -43.97
C GLU A 980 5.10 8.98 -43.53
N PHE A 981 4.47 9.19 -42.36
CA PHE A 981 3.51 8.26 -41.77
C PHE A 981 2.06 8.70 -41.99
N SER A 982 1.14 7.74 -42.10
CA SER A 982 -0.29 8.02 -42.02
C SER A 982 -0.73 8.28 -40.57
N GLY A 983 -1.94 8.81 -40.38
CA GLY A 983 -2.57 8.85 -39.06
C GLY A 983 -3.13 7.48 -38.67
N ALA A 984 -3.21 7.18 -37.38
CA ALA A 984 -3.71 5.91 -36.88
C ALA A 984 -4.25 6.01 -35.45
N THR A 985 -5.07 5.02 -35.06
CA THR A 985 -5.34 4.74 -33.65
C THR A 985 -4.51 3.54 -33.23
N ILE A 986 -3.66 3.72 -32.23
CA ILE A 986 -2.71 2.72 -31.76
C ILE A 986 -3.05 2.33 -30.33
N ASP A 987 -3.01 1.04 -30.04
CA ASP A 987 -3.15 0.53 -28.68
C ASP A 987 -1.77 0.22 -28.10
N SER A 988 -1.39 0.91 -27.02
CA SER A 988 -0.13 0.63 -26.32
C SER A 988 -0.15 -0.66 -25.53
N GLN A 989 -1.33 -1.27 -25.32
CA GLN A 989 -1.57 -2.40 -24.42
C GLN A 989 -1.08 -2.14 -22.98
N GLY A 990 -0.98 -0.86 -22.58
CA GLY A 990 -0.44 -0.46 -21.29
C GLY A 990 1.09 -0.47 -21.22
N ASP A 991 1.82 -0.74 -22.31
CA ASP A 991 3.27 -0.58 -22.36
C ASP A 991 3.64 0.91 -22.58
N HIS A 992 4.27 1.51 -21.58
CA HIS A 992 4.67 2.91 -21.57
C HIS A 992 5.67 3.25 -22.68
N ARG A 993 6.57 2.33 -23.04
CA ARG A 993 7.59 2.58 -24.07
C ARG A 993 6.99 2.61 -25.45
N ILE A 994 5.99 1.77 -25.69
CA ILE A 994 5.21 1.77 -26.93
C ILE A 994 4.44 3.07 -27.07
N ALA A 995 3.76 3.51 -25.99
CA ALA A 995 3.05 4.78 -26.00
C ALA A 995 3.97 5.97 -26.30
N MET A 996 5.14 6.04 -25.65
CA MET A 996 6.12 7.12 -25.88
C MET A 996 6.77 7.02 -27.27
N ALA A 997 7.07 5.83 -27.77
CA ALA A 997 7.61 5.64 -29.12
C ALA A 997 6.65 6.14 -30.20
N PHE A 998 5.38 5.75 -30.14
CA PHE A 998 4.39 6.24 -31.10
C PHE A 998 4.03 7.72 -30.90
N ALA A 999 4.25 8.27 -29.70
CA ALA A 999 4.17 9.71 -29.52
C ALA A 999 5.26 10.42 -30.34
N VAL A 1000 6.49 9.91 -30.31
CA VAL A 1000 7.61 10.43 -31.12
C VAL A 1000 7.32 10.28 -32.62
N ALA A 1001 6.71 9.16 -33.04
CA ALA A 1001 6.35 8.94 -34.44
C ALA A 1001 5.44 10.04 -35.04
N SER A 1002 4.64 10.73 -34.22
CA SER A 1002 3.74 11.79 -34.71
C SER A 1002 4.46 12.97 -35.35
N LEU A 1003 5.75 13.17 -35.04
CA LEU A 1003 6.59 14.22 -35.63
C LEU A 1003 6.76 14.05 -37.15
N ARG A 1004 6.53 12.84 -37.68
CA ARG A 1004 6.62 12.49 -39.09
C ARG A 1004 5.29 12.01 -39.69
N ALA A 1005 4.19 12.19 -38.96
CA ALA A 1005 2.86 11.86 -39.44
C ALA A 1005 2.21 13.01 -40.23
N GLN A 1006 1.42 12.67 -41.25
CA GLN A 1006 0.60 13.62 -42.01
C GLN A 1006 -0.77 13.91 -41.36
N SER A 1007 -1.24 13.00 -40.50
CA SER A 1007 -2.56 13.05 -39.85
C SER A 1007 -2.45 12.76 -38.36
N GLU A 1008 -3.54 13.00 -37.61
CA GLU A 1008 -3.57 12.79 -36.17
C GLU A 1008 -3.32 11.31 -35.80
N ILE A 1009 -2.56 11.10 -34.72
CA ILE A 1009 -2.37 9.79 -34.08
C ILE A 1009 -3.07 9.80 -32.73
N THR A 1010 -3.88 8.78 -32.46
CA THR A 1010 -4.47 8.55 -31.14
C THR A 1010 -3.84 7.33 -30.50
N ILE A 1011 -3.26 7.46 -29.32
CA ILE A 1011 -2.64 6.35 -28.58
C ILE A 1011 -3.51 6.04 -27.36
N LYS A 1012 -3.98 4.80 -27.25
CA LYS A 1012 -4.80 4.32 -26.13
C LYS A 1012 -3.95 3.78 -24.99
N HIS A 1013 -4.54 3.72 -23.80
CA HIS A 1013 -3.98 3.08 -22.59
C HIS A 1013 -2.64 3.66 -22.09
N CYS A 1014 -2.50 4.99 -22.15
CA CYS A 1014 -1.27 5.72 -21.80
C CYS A 1014 -1.07 5.96 -20.29
N GLN A 1015 -1.92 5.43 -19.40
CA GLN A 1015 -1.83 5.67 -17.95
C GLN A 1015 -0.48 5.25 -17.34
N ASN A 1016 0.15 4.19 -17.88
CA ASN A 1016 1.41 3.65 -17.38
C ASN A 1016 2.63 4.49 -17.79
N VAL A 1017 2.48 5.51 -18.64
CA VAL A 1017 3.62 6.42 -18.96
C VAL A 1017 4.09 7.14 -17.70
N ALA A 1018 3.17 7.54 -16.82
CA ALA A 1018 3.53 8.26 -15.60
C ALA A 1018 4.26 7.40 -14.55
N THR A 1019 4.20 6.07 -14.62
CA THR A 1019 4.91 5.20 -13.67
C THR A 1019 6.41 5.10 -13.95
N SER A 1020 6.80 5.28 -15.22
CA SER A 1020 8.20 5.21 -15.70
C SER A 1020 8.78 6.58 -16.02
N PHE A 1021 7.99 7.47 -16.63
CA PHE A 1021 8.39 8.82 -17.01
C PHE A 1021 7.35 9.85 -16.51
N PRO A 1022 7.37 10.17 -15.20
CA PRO A 1022 6.58 11.27 -14.66
C PRO A 1022 6.86 12.58 -15.41
N GLY A 1023 5.82 13.27 -15.87
CA GLY A 1023 5.97 14.55 -16.57
C GLY A 1023 6.39 14.47 -18.04
N PHE A 1024 6.37 13.29 -18.67
CA PHE A 1024 6.68 13.11 -20.10
C PHE A 1024 5.95 14.13 -21.00
N VAL A 1025 4.62 14.23 -20.89
CA VAL A 1025 3.80 15.16 -21.70
C VAL A 1025 4.24 16.62 -21.52
N LYS A 1026 4.62 17.02 -20.31
CA LYS A 1026 5.10 18.38 -20.03
C LYS A 1026 6.43 18.66 -20.72
N LEU A 1027 7.39 17.73 -20.62
CA LEU A 1027 8.71 17.88 -21.27
C LEU A 1027 8.60 17.80 -22.80
N ALA A 1028 7.80 16.86 -23.32
CA ALA A 1028 7.51 16.73 -24.75
C ALA A 1028 6.98 18.06 -25.33
N ASN A 1029 5.93 18.62 -24.72
CA ASN A 1029 5.36 19.89 -25.16
C ASN A 1029 6.36 21.05 -25.03
N LYS A 1030 7.20 21.07 -23.99
CA LYS A 1030 8.23 22.12 -23.79
C LYS A 1030 9.20 22.20 -24.96
N VAL A 1031 9.59 21.06 -25.53
CA VAL A 1031 10.55 21.03 -26.65
C VAL A 1031 9.88 20.90 -28.02
N GLY A 1032 8.55 20.94 -28.07
CA GLY A 1032 7.75 21.09 -29.29
C GLY A 1032 7.14 19.80 -29.85
N LEU A 1033 7.19 18.69 -29.11
CA LEU A 1033 6.37 17.49 -29.34
C LEU A 1033 4.97 17.71 -28.73
N LYS A 1034 3.98 17.99 -29.57
CA LYS A 1034 2.64 18.40 -29.13
C LYS A 1034 1.78 17.20 -28.74
N ILE A 1035 1.55 17.03 -27.45
CA ILE A 1035 0.73 15.95 -26.88
C ILE A 1035 -0.43 16.53 -26.08
N LYS A 1036 -1.66 16.10 -26.40
CA LYS A 1036 -2.85 16.42 -25.61
C LYS A 1036 -3.35 15.16 -24.90
N GLU A 1037 -3.44 15.21 -23.57
CA GLU A 1037 -4.11 14.15 -22.81
C GLU A 1037 -5.63 14.25 -22.98
N ILE A 1038 -6.28 13.12 -23.25
CA ILE A 1038 -7.73 12.98 -23.31
C ILE A 1038 -8.17 11.83 -22.40
N SER A 1039 -9.29 12.02 -21.72
CA SER A 1039 -9.95 11.00 -20.90
C SER A 1039 -11.28 10.65 -21.57
N HIS A 1040 -11.58 9.36 -21.64
CA HIS A 1040 -12.87 8.85 -22.12
C HIS A 1040 -13.88 8.70 -20.98
#